data_AF-A0A843WNG3-F1
#
_entry.id   AF-A0A843WNG3-F1
#
_cell.length_a   1.000
_cell.length_b   1.000
_cell.length_c   1.000
_cell.angle_alpha   90.00
_cell.angle_beta   90.00
_cell.angle_gamma   90.00
#
_symmetry.space_group_name_H-M   'P 1'
#
loop_
_entity.id
_entity.type
_entity.pdbx_description
1 polymer ?
#
loop_
_entity_poly.entity_id
_entity_poly.type
_entity_poly.pdbx_seq_one_letter_code
_entity_poly.pdbx_strand_id
1 'polypeptide(L)'
;MEVKVLYMNGGEGETSYAKNSSIQKRILQTARSIVEEAALELCSPASFPTKLSVADLGCSSGPNALSVVSGVVDTVEERCRQLGRRPPEFQLFLNDLPGNDFNSVFRSLQALHEKREASAGVGKELGQCFVAGVPGSFHRRLFQSRSIHFFHSSSSLHWLSQAPPELQQHGMSLNKRSIHITTESPPFVVNAYAKQFEKDLSDFLRSRSEELVIGGRMVLTLPCRRTSDPRSEEVTSHWILLTQVLMDMVQEISDYTYVVIDKSISNFLPLLTFKKAMESIFASHFGGDIMDDFFLRYRKAIEEKHLPIKERKMSNLVISLTERERERESWWRTAGDACRLAMEGKVLHMNGGEGETSYAKNSSVQKRILQTARSAVEEAALELCSAVSFPTKLSVADLGCSSGPNALSVVSSVVDTVEERCRQLGRRPPEFQLFLNDLPGNDFNSVFRSLQALNEKREASAGVGKELGQCFVAGVPGSFHGRLFQSRSIHFFHSSTSVHWLSQAPPELQQHGVSLNKRSIYITTESPPFVLNAYAKQFEKDLTDFLRSRSEELVIGGRMVLTLACRRTSDPRSEEVTAYYWTLLTQVLMDMVQEGYITEAMVDSFNMPCYAPCATEMEGIIKREGSFSINYLETLEVAIFHAAPENGDHMTQNGNALSDSARFITNSTRAAVEPILASHFGGDIMDDFFLRYRKALEEKHLPIKSKMSNLVISLRERERERAAGEACRLAMEVKVLNMNGGEGETSYAKNSSIQVCSCTDACLPKDRLLIMFPSLINSLLSCLTQKSILQTARSAVEEAVLELCSAVSFPSKLSVADLGCSSGPNALSVVSSVVDTVEERCRQLGRRPPEFQLFLNDLPGNDFNSVFRSLQALHEKREASAGVGKVLGQCFVAGVPGSFHGRLFQSRSIHFFHSSSCLHWLSQAPPELQQHGVSLNKRSIHIATESPPFVVNAYAKQFEKDLSDFLRSRSEELVIGGRMVLTLPCRRTSDPRSEEVTSYWTLQTQVLMDMVQEGYITEAMVASFNIPCYAPCATEMEGIIKREGSFSINYLETLEVVIFHAAPENGDHMTQNGNALSDTARFITNSTRAAVESMFASHFGGDIMDDFFLRYRKALEEKHLPIKESKMSNLVISLVRDP
;
A
#
# COMPACT_ATOMS: atom_id res chain seq x y z
N MET A 1 -6.70 -2.43 -27.05
CA MET A 1 -5.82 -3.62 -26.98
C MET A 1 -4.92 -3.43 -25.77
N GLU A 2 -4.81 -4.43 -24.90
CA GLU A 2 -3.82 -4.39 -23.82
C GLU A 2 -2.41 -4.66 -24.37
N VAL A 3 -1.41 -3.96 -23.85
CA VAL A 3 0.00 -4.21 -24.19
C VAL A 3 0.47 -5.40 -23.35
N LYS A 4 0.35 -6.62 -23.90
CA LYS A 4 0.54 -7.86 -23.14
C LYS A 4 1.97 -8.17 -22.67
N VAL A 5 3.00 -7.47 -23.17
CA VAL A 5 4.41 -7.77 -22.88
C VAL A 5 5.22 -6.47 -22.72
N LEU A 6 5.79 -6.25 -21.53
CA LEU A 6 6.71 -5.15 -21.19
C LEU A 6 7.81 -5.62 -20.21
N TYR A 7 8.35 -6.84 -20.40
CA TYR A 7 9.40 -7.41 -19.55
C TYR A 7 10.65 -7.81 -20.37
N MET A 8 11.81 -7.74 -19.70
CA MET A 8 13.14 -7.99 -20.28
C MET A 8 13.39 -9.49 -20.56
N ASN A 9 14.35 -9.81 -21.43
CA ASN A 9 14.76 -11.19 -21.69
C ASN A 9 15.42 -11.84 -20.45
N GLY A 10 14.74 -12.81 -19.83
CA GLY A 10 15.24 -13.58 -18.68
C GLY A 10 16.27 -14.67 -18.99
N GLY A 11 16.55 -15.53 -18.01
CA GLY A 11 17.47 -16.67 -18.11
C GLY A 11 18.97 -16.32 -18.12
N GLU A 12 19.80 -17.32 -18.46
CA GLU A 12 21.27 -17.24 -18.38
C GLU A 12 22.02 -17.39 -19.71
N GLY A 13 21.31 -17.48 -20.84
CA GLY A 13 21.94 -17.49 -22.18
C GLY A 13 22.69 -16.19 -22.48
N GLU A 14 23.57 -16.18 -23.49
CA GLU A 14 24.25 -14.95 -23.94
C GLU A 14 23.28 -13.82 -24.33
N THR A 15 22.04 -14.20 -24.64
CA THR A 15 20.91 -13.34 -25.00
C THR A 15 20.13 -12.76 -23.82
N SER A 16 20.48 -13.06 -22.56
CA SER A 16 19.71 -12.56 -21.40
C SER A 16 20.13 -11.17 -20.94
N TYR A 17 19.20 -10.45 -20.33
CA TYR A 17 19.46 -9.14 -19.73
C TYR A 17 20.47 -9.22 -18.57
N ALA A 18 20.50 -10.34 -17.84
CA ALA A 18 21.43 -10.59 -16.74
C ALA A 18 22.91 -10.48 -17.18
N LYS A 19 23.25 -10.96 -18.38
CA LYS A 19 24.61 -10.86 -18.95
C LYS A 19 24.90 -9.52 -19.64
N ASN A 20 23.86 -8.79 -20.08
CA ASN A 20 24.01 -7.62 -20.94
C ASN A 20 23.76 -6.25 -20.26
N SER A 21 23.32 -6.21 -19.01
CA SER A 21 22.93 -4.99 -18.26
C SER A 21 24.10 -4.23 -17.61
N SER A 22 25.22 -4.12 -18.32
CA SER A 22 26.46 -3.48 -17.83
C SER A 22 26.34 -1.95 -17.68
N ILE A 23 25.48 -1.30 -18.46
CA ILE A 23 25.23 0.15 -18.40
C ILE A 23 24.46 0.48 -17.10
N GLN A 24 23.41 -0.28 -16.81
CA GLN A 24 22.59 -0.14 -15.61
C GLN A 24 23.43 -0.41 -14.35
N LYS A 25 24.31 -1.42 -14.39
CA LYS A 25 25.28 -1.68 -13.30
C LYS A 25 26.20 -0.47 -13.03
N ARG A 26 26.64 0.26 -14.06
CA ARG A 26 27.41 1.50 -13.89
C ARG A 26 26.56 2.63 -13.30
N ILE A 27 25.30 2.78 -13.71
CA ILE A 27 24.37 3.78 -13.14
C ILE A 27 24.18 3.52 -11.64
N LEU A 28 23.94 2.26 -11.24
CA LEU A 28 23.85 1.86 -9.83
C LEU A 28 25.15 2.16 -9.05
N GLN A 29 26.31 1.88 -9.64
CA GLN A 29 27.61 2.22 -9.04
C GLN A 29 27.82 3.72 -8.86
N THR A 30 27.36 4.56 -9.80
CA THR A 30 27.44 6.03 -9.71
C THR A 30 26.46 6.60 -8.70
N ALA A 31 25.25 6.04 -8.58
CA ALA A 31 24.24 6.48 -7.60
C ALA A 31 24.48 5.92 -6.19
N ARG A 32 25.45 5.00 -6.02
CA ARG A 32 25.69 4.24 -4.79
C ARG A 32 25.74 5.11 -3.53
N SER A 33 26.53 6.19 -3.52
CA SER A 33 26.69 7.03 -2.32
C SER A 33 25.38 7.68 -1.86
N ILE A 34 24.47 7.98 -2.79
CA ILE A 34 23.15 8.58 -2.49
C ILE A 34 22.19 7.52 -1.92
N VAL A 35 22.29 6.26 -2.39
CA VAL A 35 21.58 5.11 -1.80
C VAL A 35 22.08 4.84 -0.38
N GLU A 36 23.40 4.86 -0.18
CA GLU A 36 24.03 4.65 1.13
C GLU A 36 23.68 5.77 2.11
N GLU A 37 23.78 7.04 1.70
CA GLU A 37 23.38 8.21 2.50
C GLU A 37 21.90 8.13 2.92
N ALA A 38 20.99 7.87 1.98
CA ALA A 38 19.57 7.70 2.30
C ALA A 38 19.30 6.50 3.23
N ALA A 39 20.06 5.41 3.12
CA ALA A 39 19.95 4.26 4.03
C ALA A 39 20.45 4.59 5.45
N LEU A 40 21.52 5.40 5.56
CA LEU A 40 22.04 5.89 6.85
C LEU A 40 21.04 6.82 7.55
N GLU A 41 20.24 7.61 6.83
CA GLU A 41 19.24 8.49 7.43
C GLU A 41 18.07 7.73 8.10
N LEU A 42 17.75 6.51 7.65
CA LEU A 42 16.82 5.62 8.37
C LEU A 42 17.37 5.16 9.73
N CYS A 43 18.69 5.24 9.94
CA CYS A 43 19.40 4.78 11.13
C CYS A 43 19.66 5.90 12.15
N SER A 44 18.72 6.84 12.29
CA SER A 44 18.86 7.94 13.26
C SER A 44 18.92 7.41 14.71
N PRO A 45 19.78 7.97 15.60
CA PRO A 45 19.86 7.50 16.99
C PRO A 45 18.56 7.62 17.79
N ALA A 46 17.67 8.54 17.37
CA ALA A 46 16.39 8.83 18.04
C ALA A 46 15.20 8.02 17.49
N SER A 47 15.33 7.43 16.29
CA SER A 47 14.22 6.77 15.58
C SER A 47 14.65 5.45 14.94
N PHE A 48 15.59 4.74 15.57
CA PHE A 48 16.17 3.53 15.00
C PHE A 48 15.13 2.39 14.93
N PRO A 49 14.80 1.85 13.75
CA PRO A 49 13.77 0.83 13.60
C PRO A 49 14.29 -0.56 14.00
N THR A 50 13.44 -1.41 14.59
CA THR A 50 13.76 -2.84 14.82
C THR A 50 13.42 -3.73 13.62
N LYS A 51 12.66 -3.21 12.66
CA LYS A 51 12.26 -3.86 11.40
C LYS A 51 12.39 -2.85 10.26
N LEU A 52 12.94 -3.24 9.11
CA LEU A 52 13.16 -2.34 7.99
C LEU A 52 12.73 -3.00 6.68
N SER A 53 11.73 -2.43 6.01
CA SER A 53 11.21 -2.95 4.74
C SER A 53 11.83 -2.22 3.55
N VAL A 54 12.51 -2.90 2.64
CA VAL A 54 13.10 -2.33 1.41
C VAL A 54 12.33 -2.87 0.21
N ALA A 55 12.10 -2.07 -0.83
CA ALA A 55 11.47 -2.52 -2.07
C ALA A 55 12.18 -1.96 -3.31
N ASP A 56 12.67 -2.83 -4.20
CA ASP A 56 13.22 -2.46 -5.52
C ASP A 56 12.14 -2.63 -6.61
N LEU A 57 11.92 -1.58 -7.42
CA LEU A 57 10.77 -1.47 -8.32
C LEU A 57 11.19 -1.42 -9.80
N GLY A 58 10.70 -2.39 -10.58
CA GLY A 58 11.21 -2.72 -11.91
C GLY A 58 12.51 -3.53 -11.84
N CYS A 59 12.60 -4.47 -10.90
CA CYS A 59 13.79 -5.29 -10.66
C CYS A 59 13.97 -6.38 -11.74
N SER A 60 14.51 -5.97 -12.89
CA SER A 60 14.75 -6.88 -14.02
C SER A 60 15.60 -8.10 -13.65
N SER A 61 15.32 -9.22 -14.32
CA SER A 61 16.01 -10.50 -14.15
C SER A 61 17.54 -10.38 -14.16
N GLY A 62 18.21 -10.83 -13.10
CA GLY A 62 19.67 -10.97 -13.04
C GLY A 62 20.34 -10.38 -11.78
N PRO A 63 21.69 -10.45 -11.70
CA PRO A 63 22.45 -10.16 -10.48
C PRO A 63 22.44 -8.69 -10.04
N ASN A 64 21.93 -7.78 -10.87
CA ASN A 64 21.79 -6.36 -10.51
C ASN A 64 20.63 -6.13 -9.52
N ALA A 65 19.54 -6.90 -9.60
CA ALA A 65 18.35 -6.75 -8.73
C ALA A 65 18.70 -6.87 -7.24
N LEU A 66 19.52 -7.85 -6.89
CA LEU A 66 19.96 -8.05 -5.50
C LEU A 66 21.02 -7.02 -5.06
N SER A 67 21.69 -6.34 -6.00
CA SER A 67 22.83 -5.46 -5.69
C SER A 67 22.44 -4.21 -4.89
N VAL A 68 21.20 -3.73 -5.00
CA VAL A 68 20.77 -2.50 -4.33
C VAL A 68 20.22 -2.78 -2.93
N VAL A 69 19.32 -3.77 -2.82
CA VAL A 69 18.82 -4.23 -1.51
C VAL A 69 19.97 -4.68 -0.59
N SER A 70 21.00 -5.33 -1.15
CA SER A 70 22.22 -5.68 -0.39
C SER A 70 22.99 -4.44 0.06
N GLY A 71 23.17 -3.45 -0.82
CA GLY A 71 23.88 -2.21 -0.46
C GLY A 71 23.18 -1.42 0.66
N VAL A 72 21.84 -1.39 0.67
CA VAL A 72 21.05 -0.81 1.75
C VAL A 72 21.24 -1.61 3.06
N VAL A 73 21.15 -2.94 3.02
CA VAL A 73 21.36 -3.81 4.18
C VAL A 73 22.76 -3.65 4.76
N ASP A 74 23.81 -3.83 3.94
CA ASP A 74 25.21 -3.76 4.37
C ASP A 74 25.54 -2.40 5.00
N THR A 75 24.96 -1.30 4.48
CA THR A 75 25.11 0.06 5.01
C THR A 75 24.44 0.24 6.37
N VAL A 76 23.20 -0.24 6.51
CA VAL A 76 22.47 -0.22 7.78
C VAL A 76 23.22 -1.03 8.83
N GLU A 77 23.70 -2.23 8.49
CA GLU A 77 24.44 -3.10 9.41
C GLU A 77 25.79 -2.52 9.86
N GLU A 78 26.53 -1.87 8.96
CA GLU A 78 27.74 -1.15 9.35
C GLU A 78 27.39 0.00 10.32
N ARG A 79 26.28 0.70 10.08
CA ARG A 79 25.81 1.76 10.96
C ARG A 79 25.36 1.25 12.33
N CYS A 80 24.69 0.10 12.40
CA CYS A 80 24.37 -0.60 13.65
C CYS A 80 25.64 -0.86 14.46
N ARG A 81 26.66 -1.42 13.80
CA ARG A 81 27.94 -1.80 14.40
C ARG A 81 28.71 -0.58 14.95
N GLN A 82 28.74 0.52 14.19
CA GLN A 82 29.30 1.81 14.64
C GLN A 82 28.58 2.38 15.86
N LEU A 83 27.26 2.15 15.98
CA LEU A 83 26.43 2.66 17.07
C LEU A 83 26.28 1.68 18.25
N GLY A 84 26.92 0.50 18.20
CA GLY A 84 26.78 -0.54 19.22
C GLY A 84 25.37 -1.12 19.33
N ARG A 85 24.57 -1.06 18.25
CA ARG A 85 23.18 -1.56 18.20
C ARG A 85 23.08 -2.86 17.41
N ARG A 86 22.03 -3.62 17.67
CA ARG A 86 21.63 -4.75 16.82
C ARG A 86 21.10 -4.27 15.46
N PRO A 87 21.36 -5.00 14.37
CA PRO A 87 20.66 -4.81 13.11
C PRO A 87 19.14 -5.05 13.20
N PRO A 88 18.33 -4.37 12.36
CA PRO A 88 16.90 -4.66 12.25
C PRO A 88 16.65 -5.99 11.50
N GLU A 89 15.42 -6.47 11.59
CA GLU A 89 14.91 -7.50 10.67
C GLU A 89 14.52 -6.87 9.33
N PHE A 90 15.17 -7.27 8.25
CA PHE A 90 14.92 -6.74 6.91
C PHE A 90 13.84 -7.55 6.17
N GLN A 91 12.85 -6.86 5.60
CA GLN A 91 11.93 -7.44 4.62
C GLN A 91 12.25 -6.82 3.25
N LEU A 92 12.78 -7.61 2.33
CA LEU A 92 13.24 -7.17 1.02
C LEU A 92 12.22 -7.60 -0.05
N PHE A 93 11.61 -6.63 -0.71
CA PHE A 93 10.66 -6.84 -1.79
C PHE A 93 11.30 -6.55 -3.14
N LEU A 94 11.05 -7.41 -4.11
CA LEU A 94 11.55 -7.33 -5.47
C LEU A 94 10.34 -7.27 -6.40
N ASN A 95 10.02 -6.11 -6.96
CA ASN A 95 8.85 -5.91 -7.82
C ASN A 95 9.21 -5.77 -9.30
N ASP A 96 8.48 -6.50 -10.14
CA ASP A 96 8.37 -6.25 -11.58
C ASP A 96 7.02 -6.83 -12.09
N LEU A 97 6.73 -6.71 -13.37
CA LEU A 97 5.53 -7.29 -13.99
C LEU A 97 5.50 -8.83 -13.87
N PRO A 98 4.31 -9.49 -13.86
CA PRO A 98 4.18 -10.95 -13.71
C PRO A 98 4.90 -11.82 -14.75
N GLY A 99 5.42 -11.23 -15.84
CA GLY A 99 6.22 -11.92 -16.85
C GLY A 99 7.73 -11.94 -16.61
N ASN A 100 8.26 -11.14 -15.66
CA ASN A 100 9.68 -11.13 -15.30
C ASN A 100 10.12 -12.49 -14.75
N ASP A 101 11.36 -12.89 -15.00
CA ASP A 101 11.95 -14.15 -14.50
C ASP A 101 12.35 -14.04 -13.02
N PHE A 102 11.35 -14.03 -12.14
CA PHE A 102 11.53 -14.07 -10.69
C PHE A 102 12.22 -15.36 -10.24
N ASN A 103 11.92 -16.49 -10.90
CA ASN A 103 12.53 -17.79 -10.60
C ASN A 103 14.08 -17.71 -10.65
N SER A 104 14.68 -17.06 -11.65
CA SER A 104 16.15 -16.87 -11.70
C SER A 104 16.69 -15.86 -10.67
N VAL A 105 15.90 -14.86 -10.28
CA VAL A 105 16.26 -13.95 -9.18
C VAL A 105 16.24 -14.69 -7.83
N PHE A 106 15.27 -15.57 -7.61
CA PHE A 106 15.11 -16.37 -6.39
C PHE A 106 16.23 -17.40 -6.22
N ARG A 107 16.64 -18.10 -7.29
CA ARG A 107 17.82 -18.98 -7.28
C ARG A 107 19.11 -18.22 -6.90
N SER A 108 19.21 -16.94 -7.25
CA SER A 108 20.38 -16.10 -6.93
C SER A 108 20.50 -15.72 -5.45
N LEU A 109 19.47 -15.98 -4.61
CA LEU A 109 19.46 -15.60 -3.20
C LEU A 109 20.44 -16.41 -2.33
N GLN A 110 20.65 -17.70 -2.63
CA GLN A 110 21.57 -18.54 -1.87
C GLN A 110 23.00 -17.98 -1.92
N ALA A 111 23.51 -17.72 -3.13
CA ALA A 111 24.84 -17.13 -3.33
C ALA A 111 24.97 -15.72 -2.72
N LEU A 112 23.86 -15.01 -2.50
CA LEU A 112 23.86 -13.75 -1.77
C LEU A 112 24.05 -13.96 -0.27
N HIS A 113 23.33 -14.93 0.32
CA HIS A 113 23.46 -15.26 1.75
C HIS A 113 24.85 -15.78 2.08
N GLU A 114 25.37 -16.74 1.30
CA GLU A 114 26.75 -17.27 1.42
C GLU A 114 27.79 -16.14 1.39
N LYS A 115 27.67 -15.22 0.44
CA LYS A 115 28.57 -14.06 0.31
C LYS A 115 28.48 -13.13 1.53
N ARG A 116 27.27 -12.85 2.05
CA ARG A 116 27.08 -11.98 3.21
C ARG A 116 27.68 -12.59 4.47
N GLU A 117 27.47 -13.89 4.72
CA GLU A 117 28.06 -14.58 5.88
C GLU A 117 29.59 -14.68 5.78
N ALA A 118 30.14 -14.95 4.59
CA ALA A 118 31.58 -14.92 4.35
C ALA A 118 32.21 -13.53 4.57
N SER A 119 31.49 -12.44 4.26
CA SER A 119 31.96 -11.07 4.44
C SER A 119 31.78 -10.50 5.86
N ALA A 120 30.88 -11.09 6.66
CA ALA A 120 30.63 -10.66 8.03
C ALA A 120 31.88 -10.85 8.91
N GLY A 121 32.54 -11.99 8.78
CA GLY A 121 33.63 -12.42 9.67
C GLY A 121 33.13 -12.98 11.01
N VAL A 122 33.97 -13.80 11.64
CA VAL A 122 33.61 -14.58 12.84
C VAL A 122 33.14 -13.67 13.98
N GLY A 123 31.96 -13.97 14.53
CA GLY A 123 31.44 -13.32 15.74
C GLY A 123 30.60 -12.05 15.54
N LYS A 124 30.26 -11.65 14.29
CA LYS A 124 29.37 -10.51 14.05
C LYS A 124 27.90 -10.91 13.91
N GLU A 125 27.03 -10.19 14.61
CA GLU A 125 25.57 -10.31 14.49
C GLU A 125 25.10 -9.60 13.20
N LEU A 126 24.41 -10.32 12.32
CA LEU A 126 23.79 -9.79 11.09
C LEU A 126 22.27 -9.68 11.27
N GLY A 127 21.66 -8.73 10.58
CA GLY A 127 20.22 -8.61 10.42
C GLY A 127 19.69 -9.70 9.50
N GLN A 128 18.60 -10.32 9.93
CA GLN A 128 17.90 -11.33 9.16
C GLN A 128 17.24 -10.68 7.95
N CYS A 129 17.26 -11.36 6.79
CA CYS A 129 16.75 -10.82 5.54
C CYS A 129 15.70 -11.78 4.96
N PHE A 130 14.46 -11.33 4.92
CA PHE A 130 13.32 -12.04 4.37
C PHE A 130 13.00 -11.50 2.98
N VAL A 131 13.05 -12.33 1.94
CA VAL A 131 12.91 -11.85 0.56
C VAL A 131 11.57 -12.30 -0.04
N ALA A 132 10.92 -11.42 -0.79
CA ALA A 132 9.69 -11.73 -1.52
C ALA A 132 9.65 -11.04 -2.89
N GLY A 133 9.21 -11.77 -3.93
CA GLY A 133 8.91 -11.20 -5.24
C GLY A 133 7.46 -10.74 -5.32
N VAL A 134 7.22 -9.55 -5.87
CA VAL A 134 5.92 -8.87 -5.88
C VAL A 134 5.49 -8.64 -7.34
N PRO A 135 4.64 -9.49 -7.92
CA PRO A 135 4.20 -9.36 -9.30
C PRO A 135 3.20 -8.21 -9.47
N GLY A 136 3.53 -7.22 -10.31
CA GLY A 136 2.59 -6.15 -10.65
C GLY A 136 3.26 -4.90 -11.21
N SER A 137 2.46 -4.00 -11.79
CA SER A 137 2.96 -2.72 -12.27
C SER A 137 3.15 -1.74 -11.12
N PHE A 138 4.37 -1.20 -10.97
CA PHE A 138 4.66 -0.12 -10.01
C PHE A 138 3.87 1.17 -10.28
N HIS A 139 3.21 1.34 -11.43
CA HIS A 139 2.28 2.45 -11.67
C HIS A 139 0.97 2.34 -10.85
N ARG A 140 0.81 1.27 -10.05
CA ARG A 140 -0.30 1.06 -9.11
C ARG A 140 0.23 0.76 -7.70
N ARG A 141 -0.67 0.58 -6.74
CA ARG A 141 -0.31 0.02 -5.43
C ARG A 141 -0.01 -1.47 -5.51
N LEU A 142 0.96 -1.88 -4.72
CA LEU A 142 1.60 -3.20 -4.62
C LEU A 142 1.74 -3.66 -3.16
N PHE A 143 1.66 -2.74 -2.20
CA PHE A 143 1.89 -2.99 -0.77
C PHE A 143 0.78 -2.40 0.11
N GLN A 144 0.68 -2.88 1.35
CA GLN A 144 -0.16 -2.26 2.39
C GLN A 144 0.29 -0.82 2.69
N SER A 145 -0.67 0.03 3.08
CA SER A 145 -0.44 1.43 3.45
C SER A 145 0.55 1.54 4.62
N ARG A 146 1.59 2.36 4.53
CA ARG A 146 2.67 2.49 5.53
C ARG A 146 3.23 1.13 5.95
N SER A 147 3.97 0.49 5.04
CA SER A 147 4.65 -0.81 5.24
C SER A 147 6.10 -0.81 4.74
N ILE A 148 6.44 0.01 3.75
CA ILE A 148 7.79 0.10 3.17
C ILE A 148 8.60 1.21 3.84
N HIS A 149 9.87 0.98 4.14
CA HIS A 149 10.80 1.94 4.76
C HIS A 149 11.75 2.58 3.74
N PHE A 150 12.18 1.80 2.73
CA PHE A 150 13.04 2.28 1.66
C PHE A 150 12.53 1.79 0.30
N PHE A 151 12.16 2.69 -0.60
CA PHE A 151 11.93 2.37 -2.02
C PHE A 151 13.18 2.63 -2.86
N HIS A 152 13.42 1.77 -3.84
CA HIS A 152 14.37 2.02 -4.92
C HIS A 152 13.73 1.78 -6.29
N SER A 153 14.20 2.50 -7.30
CA SER A 153 13.89 2.22 -8.70
C SER A 153 15.06 2.70 -9.56
N SER A 154 15.62 1.83 -10.39
CA SER A 154 16.63 2.22 -11.38
C SER A 154 16.25 1.88 -12.80
N SER A 155 16.28 2.91 -13.66
CA SER A 155 16.06 2.80 -15.09
C SER A 155 14.71 2.20 -15.49
N SER A 156 13.74 2.10 -14.57
CA SER A 156 12.41 1.52 -14.80
C SER A 156 11.33 2.59 -15.05
N LEU A 157 11.35 3.71 -14.33
CA LEU A 157 10.35 4.81 -14.45
C LEU A 157 10.25 5.50 -15.83
N HIS A 158 11.14 5.23 -16.77
CA HIS A 158 11.00 5.72 -18.15
C HIS A 158 10.07 4.85 -19.02
N TRP A 159 9.64 3.69 -18.51
CA TRP A 159 8.61 2.85 -19.11
C TRP A 159 7.22 3.31 -18.67
N LEU A 160 6.44 3.82 -19.63
CA LEU A 160 5.03 4.18 -19.44
C LEU A 160 4.18 2.94 -19.14
N SER A 161 3.07 3.13 -18.42
CA SER A 161 2.13 2.03 -18.11
C SER A 161 1.43 1.48 -19.35
N GLN A 162 1.33 2.31 -20.39
CA GLN A 162 0.78 2.00 -21.71
C GLN A 162 1.30 3.04 -22.72
N ALA A 163 1.16 2.76 -24.03
CA ALA A 163 1.29 3.81 -25.04
C ALA A 163 0.12 4.83 -24.90
N PRO A 164 0.32 6.12 -25.25
CA PRO A 164 -0.72 7.14 -25.07
C PRO A 164 -2.01 6.79 -25.82
N PRO A 165 -3.17 6.73 -25.14
CA PRO A 165 -4.40 6.19 -25.72
C PRO A 165 -4.96 7.07 -26.86
N GLU A 166 -4.67 8.37 -26.87
CA GLU A 166 -5.05 9.26 -27.99
C GLU A 166 -4.33 8.90 -29.30
N LEU A 167 -3.20 8.17 -29.24
CA LEU A 167 -2.44 7.73 -30.40
C LEU A 167 -2.83 6.33 -30.89
N GLN A 168 -3.71 5.61 -30.17
CA GLN A 168 -4.16 4.26 -30.51
C GLN A 168 -5.49 4.22 -31.28
N GLN A 169 -6.11 5.37 -31.59
CA GLN A 169 -7.42 5.40 -32.24
C GLN A 169 -7.36 5.20 -33.77
N HIS A 170 -7.99 4.11 -34.23
CA HIS A 170 -8.52 3.93 -35.59
C HIS A 170 -7.57 4.24 -36.77
N GLY A 171 -6.59 3.36 -37.01
CA GLY A 171 -6.00 3.11 -38.34
C GLY A 171 -5.19 4.23 -39.01
N MET A 172 -5.15 5.44 -38.43
CA MET A 172 -4.41 6.56 -38.99
C MET A 172 -2.98 6.65 -38.43
N SER A 173 -2.01 6.88 -39.31
CA SER A 173 -0.60 7.09 -38.95
C SER A 173 -0.38 8.49 -38.33
N LEU A 174 -0.91 8.72 -37.13
CA LEU A 174 -0.87 9.99 -36.41
C LEU A 174 0.56 10.52 -36.18
N ASN A 175 1.53 9.63 -35.91
CA ASN A 175 2.93 10.00 -35.68
C ASN A 175 3.82 9.89 -36.94
N LYS A 176 3.31 10.22 -38.13
CA LYS A 176 4.09 10.20 -39.40
C LYS A 176 4.95 8.92 -39.59
N ARG A 177 4.38 7.73 -39.36
CA ARG A 177 5.07 6.43 -39.46
C ARG A 177 6.24 6.21 -38.47
N SER A 178 6.46 7.11 -37.51
CA SER A 178 7.46 6.96 -36.42
C SER A 178 6.91 6.16 -35.24
N ILE A 179 7.73 5.28 -34.65
CA ILE A 179 7.34 4.42 -33.51
C ILE A 179 7.42 5.10 -32.13
N HIS A 180 7.99 6.30 -32.07
CA HIS A 180 8.19 7.09 -30.85
C HIS A 180 8.26 8.59 -31.21
N ILE A 181 8.42 9.48 -30.23
CA ILE A 181 8.81 10.87 -30.48
C ILE A 181 10.12 10.91 -31.28
N THR A 182 10.11 11.63 -32.40
CA THR A 182 11.25 11.97 -33.26
C THR A 182 11.37 13.49 -33.43
N THR A 183 12.43 13.95 -34.12
CA THR A 183 12.58 15.34 -34.57
C THR A 183 11.38 15.85 -35.38
N GLU A 184 10.71 14.95 -36.09
CA GLU A 184 9.58 15.25 -36.96
C GLU A 184 8.20 15.13 -36.31
N SER A 185 8.10 14.56 -35.10
CA SER A 185 6.81 14.26 -34.46
C SER A 185 5.95 15.53 -34.26
N PRO A 186 4.65 15.49 -34.63
CA PRO A 186 3.73 16.58 -34.36
C PRO A 186 3.63 16.94 -32.87
N PRO A 187 3.38 18.21 -32.51
CA PRO A 187 3.24 18.64 -31.11
C PRO A 187 2.20 17.85 -30.31
N PHE A 188 1.11 17.38 -30.94
CA PHE A 188 0.11 16.59 -30.24
C PHE A 188 0.62 15.20 -29.82
N VAL A 189 1.53 14.58 -30.58
CA VAL A 189 2.20 13.32 -30.19
C VAL A 189 3.07 13.56 -28.97
N VAL A 190 3.89 14.61 -29.01
CA VAL A 190 4.73 15.04 -27.88
C VAL A 190 3.87 15.26 -26.63
N ASN A 191 2.75 15.94 -26.76
CA ASN A 191 1.83 16.21 -25.65
C ASN A 191 1.14 14.93 -25.13
N ALA A 192 0.79 13.97 -25.99
CA ALA A 192 0.19 12.71 -25.57
C ALA A 192 1.18 11.85 -24.75
N TYR A 193 2.42 11.72 -25.20
CA TYR A 193 3.48 11.07 -24.43
C TYR A 193 3.78 11.81 -23.11
N ALA A 194 3.79 13.15 -23.13
CA ALA A 194 3.99 13.96 -21.92
C ALA A 194 2.86 13.77 -20.89
N LYS A 195 1.59 13.79 -21.31
CA LYS A 195 0.42 13.51 -20.46
C LYS A 195 0.45 12.10 -19.88
N GLN A 196 0.79 11.10 -20.69
CA GLN A 196 0.88 9.71 -20.24
C GLN A 196 1.98 9.58 -19.16
N PHE A 197 3.14 10.22 -19.36
CA PHE A 197 4.20 10.28 -18.35
C PHE A 197 3.79 11.05 -17.09
N GLU A 198 3.13 12.21 -17.21
CA GLU A 198 2.60 12.99 -16.07
C GLU A 198 1.65 12.14 -15.23
N LYS A 199 0.70 11.46 -15.89
CA LYS A 199 -0.24 10.54 -15.25
C LYS A 199 0.47 9.38 -14.56
N ASP A 200 1.36 8.68 -15.27
CA ASP A 200 2.03 7.48 -14.75
C ASP A 200 2.96 7.81 -13.57
N LEU A 201 3.74 8.91 -13.66
CA LEU A 201 4.55 9.38 -12.55
C LEU A 201 3.69 9.84 -11.36
N SER A 202 2.54 10.48 -11.61
CA SER A 202 1.60 10.87 -10.55
C SER A 202 0.97 9.66 -9.85
N ASP A 203 0.59 8.63 -10.61
CA ASP A 203 -0.01 7.41 -10.08
C ASP A 203 1.03 6.54 -9.33
N PHE A 204 2.27 6.48 -9.83
CA PHE A 204 3.41 5.92 -9.12
C PHE A 204 3.65 6.64 -7.79
N LEU A 205 3.90 7.96 -7.82
CA LEU A 205 4.22 8.73 -6.61
C LEU A 205 3.08 8.69 -5.58
N ARG A 206 1.82 8.74 -6.02
CA ARG A 206 0.65 8.58 -5.13
C ARG A 206 0.68 7.22 -4.44
N SER A 207 0.83 6.15 -5.21
CA SER A 207 0.90 4.78 -4.70
C SER A 207 2.04 4.62 -3.67
N ARG A 208 3.26 5.09 -4.00
CA ARG A 208 4.40 5.07 -3.06
C ARG A 208 4.13 5.88 -1.80
N SER A 209 3.45 7.03 -1.91
CA SER A 209 3.14 7.89 -0.75
C SER A 209 2.06 7.35 0.19
N GLU A 210 1.33 6.31 -0.22
CA GLU A 210 0.43 5.55 0.66
C GLU A 210 1.19 4.41 1.35
N GLU A 211 2.13 3.77 0.66
CA GLU A 211 2.86 2.57 1.09
C GLU A 211 4.10 2.84 1.94
N LEU A 212 4.75 3.99 1.74
CA LEU A 212 5.94 4.41 2.49
C LEU A 212 5.56 4.76 3.94
N VAL A 213 6.34 4.32 4.91
CA VAL A 213 6.20 4.72 6.32
C VAL A 213 6.59 6.18 6.51
N ILE A 214 6.11 6.78 7.60
CA ILE A 214 6.52 8.13 7.99
C ILE A 214 8.03 8.14 8.28
N GLY A 215 8.76 9.09 7.70
CA GLY A 215 10.22 9.10 7.75
C GLY A 215 10.92 8.15 6.77
N GLY A 216 10.18 7.40 5.94
CA GLY A 216 10.74 6.51 4.94
C GLY A 216 11.52 7.24 3.85
N ARG A 217 12.31 6.50 3.05
CA ARG A 217 13.13 7.03 1.95
C ARG A 217 12.77 6.42 0.61
N MET A 218 13.01 7.13 -0.48
CA MET A 218 12.88 6.61 -1.84
C MET A 218 13.97 7.16 -2.75
N VAL A 219 14.80 6.29 -3.34
CA VAL A 219 15.86 6.69 -4.29
C VAL A 219 15.50 6.24 -5.70
N LEU A 220 15.37 7.20 -6.61
CA LEU A 220 14.99 7.01 -8.00
C LEU A 220 16.17 7.35 -8.91
N THR A 221 16.48 6.50 -9.88
CA THR A 221 17.42 6.81 -10.96
C THR A 221 16.77 6.59 -12.32
N LEU A 222 16.84 7.59 -13.20
CA LEU A 222 16.22 7.56 -14.52
C LEU A 222 17.06 8.26 -15.61
N PRO A 223 17.04 7.77 -16.86
CA PRO A 223 17.58 8.51 -18.01
C PRO A 223 16.86 9.86 -18.16
N CYS A 224 17.60 10.93 -18.45
CA CYS A 224 17.02 12.27 -18.65
C CYS A 224 17.69 13.05 -19.79
N ARG A 225 16.96 14.03 -20.32
CA ARG A 225 17.41 14.94 -21.39
C ARG A 225 17.96 16.25 -20.82
N ARG A 226 18.94 16.86 -21.49
CA ARG A 226 19.44 18.21 -21.13
C ARG A 226 18.62 19.34 -21.74
N THR A 227 17.89 19.05 -22.83
CA THR A 227 17.05 20.03 -23.54
C THR A 227 15.61 20.01 -23.04
N SER A 228 14.99 21.18 -22.96
CA SER A 228 13.54 21.28 -22.71
C SER A 228 12.72 20.56 -23.78
N ASP A 229 13.11 20.70 -25.05
CA ASP A 229 12.48 20.02 -26.19
C ASP A 229 12.71 18.48 -26.15
N PRO A 230 11.66 17.66 -26.09
CA PRO A 230 11.75 16.20 -26.11
C PRO A 230 12.08 15.60 -27.49
N ARG A 231 12.03 16.39 -28.57
CA ARG A 231 12.33 15.95 -29.94
C ARG A 231 13.84 15.91 -30.26
N SER A 232 14.65 16.48 -29.37
CA SER A 232 16.11 16.59 -29.47
C SER A 232 16.81 15.26 -29.78
N GLU A 233 17.74 15.29 -30.75
CA GLU A 233 18.53 14.13 -31.17
C GLU A 233 19.41 13.54 -30.05
N GLU A 234 19.65 14.26 -28.96
CA GLU A 234 20.29 13.72 -27.74
C GLU A 234 19.57 12.46 -27.25
N VAL A 235 18.25 12.38 -27.43
CA VAL A 235 17.40 11.26 -26.98
C VAL A 235 16.67 10.58 -28.14
N THR A 236 16.24 11.30 -29.17
CA THR A 236 15.44 10.71 -30.27
C THR A 236 16.27 9.92 -31.29
N SER A 237 17.59 10.09 -31.36
CA SER A 237 18.42 9.49 -32.43
C SER A 237 18.34 7.96 -32.53
N HIS A 238 18.23 7.23 -31.41
CA HIS A 238 18.02 5.77 -31.43
C HIS A 238 16.64 5.40 -32.01
N TRP A 239 15.59 6.12 -31.63
CA TRP A 239 14.22 5.87 -32.11
C TRP A 239 14.01 6.26 -33.58
N ILE A 240 14.72 7.28 -34.06
CA ILE A 240 14.78 7.67 -35.48
C ILE A 240 15.42 6.56 -36.32
N LEU A 241 16.53 5.97 -35.85
CA LEU A 241 17.16 4.82 -36.50
C LEU A 241 16.24 3.59 -36.56
N LEU A 242 15.58 3.23 -35.45
CA LEU A 242 14.65 2.09 -35.41
C LEU A 242 13.45 2.31 -36.33
N THR A 243 12.93 3.54 -36.38
CA THR A 243 11.89 3.95 -37.34
C THR A 243 12.38 3.75 -38.78
N GLN A 244 13.58 4.24 -39.12
CA GLN A 244 14.14 4.07 -40.46
C GLN A 244 14.20 2.59 -40.86
N VAL A 245 14.75 1.73 -39.99
CA VAL A 245 14.91 0.30 -40.28
C VAL A 245 13.58 -0.41 -40.53
N LEU A 246 12.54 -0.12 -39.73
CA LEU A 246 11.21 -0.65 -39.99
C LEU A 246 10.65 -0.16 -41.33
N MET A 247 10.89 1.11 -41.67
CA MET A 247 10.45 1.69 -42.93
C MET A 247 11.22 1.16 -44.15
N ASP A 248 12.49 0.76 -43.98
CA ASP A 248 13.29 0.09 -45.00
C ASP A 248 12.77 -1.35 -45.23
N MET A 249 12.49 -2.09 -44.17
CA MET A 249 11.87 -3.43 -44.24
C MET A 249 10.47 -3.38 -44.89
N VAL A 250 9.66 -2.35 -44.62
CA VAL A 250 8.35 -2.13 -45.27
C VAL A 250 8.50 -1.83 -46.77
N GLN A 251 9.58 -1.15 -47.20
CA GLN A 251 9.88 -0.94 -48.62
C GLN A 251 10.28 -2.26 -49.30
N GLU A 252 11.11 -3.09 -48.68
CA GLU A 252 11.50 -4.40 -49.24
C GLU A 252 10.35 -5.43 -49.28
N ILE A 253 9.35 -5.32 -48.40
CA ILE A 253 8.08 -6.07 -48.51
C ILE A 253 7.24 -5.59 -49.71
N SER A 254 7.50 -4.38 -50.21
CA SER A 254 6.85 -3.84 -51.43
C SER A 254 7.58 -4.26 -52.72
N ASP A 255 8.90 -4.41 -52.68
CA ASP A 255 9.76 -4.79 -53.82
C ASP A 255 10.38 -6.20 -53.64
N TYR A 256 9.65 -7.23 -54.08
CA TYR A 256 10.01 -8.66 -53.99
C TYR A 256 11.45 -9.00 -54.40
N THR A 257 12.38 -9.05 -53.43
CA THR A 257 13.74 -9.57 -53.63
C THR A 257 14.25 -10.30 -52.39
N TYR A 258 14.58 -11.59 -52.50
CA TYR A 258 15.19 -12.35 -51.41
C TYR A 258 16.65 -11.91 -51.19
N VAL A 259 16.99 -11.50 -49.97
CA VAL A 259 18.37 -11.25 -49.53
C VAL A 259 18.81 -12.36 -48.57
N VAL A 260 19.91 -13.04 -48.89
CA VAL A 260 20.53 -14.05 -48.02
C VAL A 260 21.50 -13.35 -47.07
N ILE A 261 21.38 -13.64 -45.77
CA ILE A 261 22.13 -12.97 -44.70
C ILE A 261 23.29 -13.85 -44.21
N ASP A 262 24.51 -13.30 -44.26
CA ASP A 262 25.70 -13.85 -43.61
C ASP A 262 25.57 -13.71 -42.08
N LYS A 263 25.95 -14.76 -41.32
CA LYS A 263 25.82 -14.83 -39.86
C LYS A 263 27.10 -14.53 -39.08
N SER A 264 28.13 -14.00 -39.72
CA SER A 264 29.39 -13.63 -39.07
C SER A 264 29.34 -12.25 -38.37
N ILE A 265 30.35 -11.97 -37.54
CA ILE A 265 30.62 -10.70 -36.83
C ILE A 265 29.66 -10.36 -35.66
N SER A 266 29.96 -10.90 -34.48
CA SER A 266 29.58 -10.28 -33.18
C SER A 266 30.54 -9.13 -32.79
N ASN A 267 30.34 -8.51 -31.60
CA ASN A 267 31.16 -7.45 -30.97
C ASN A 267 30.75 -5.96 -31.13
N PHE A 268 29.49 -5.60 -30.84
CA PHE A 268 29.13 -4.21 -30.49
C PHE A 268 28.24 -4.16 -29.23
N LEU A 269 28.85 -3.86 -28.08
CA LEU A 269 28.22 -4.08 -26.75
C LEU A 269 26.94 -3.25 -26.49
N PRO A 270 26.85 -1.95 -26.80
CA PRO A 270 25.63 -1.16 -26.54
C PRO A 270 24.41 -1.64 -27.34
N LEU A 271 24.63 -2.10 -28.58
CA LEU A 271 23.60 -2.68 -29.43
C LEU A 271 23.05 -3.99 -28.83
N LEU A 272 23.92 -4.82 -28.25
CA LEU A 272 23.51 -6.09 -27.66
C LEU A 272 22.63 -5.87 -26.41
N THR A 273 22.99 -4.93 -25.54
CA THR A 273 22.13 -4.46 -24.44
C THR A 273 20.78 -3.96 -24.96
N PHE A 274 20.78 -3.17 -26.05
CA PHE A 274 19.54 -2.64 -26.63
C PHE A 274 18.65 -3.75 -27.21
N LYS A 275 19.21 -4.67 -28.02
CA LYS A 275 18.49 -5.82 -28.57
C LYS A 275 17.81 -6.61 -27.45
N LYS A 276 18.53 -6.96 -26.39
CA LYS A 276 18.01 -7.83 -25.32
C LYS A 276 17.13 -7.13 -24.26
N ALA A 277 16.93 -5.82 -24.40
CA ALA A 277 15.84 -5.09 -23.75
C ALA A 277 14.58 -4.99 -24.63
N MET A 278 14.74 -4.80 -25.95
CA MET A 278 13.61 -4.52 -26.85
C MET A 278 13.00 -5.75 -27.55
N GLU A 279 13.77 -6.83 -27.72
CA GLU A 279 13.40 -8.00 -28.53
C GLU A 279 12.07 -8.65 -28.08
N SER A 280 11.85 -8.83 -26.77
CA SER A 280 10.58 -9.27 -26.18
C SER A 280 9.39 -8.37 -26.60
N ILE A 281 9.56 -7.05 -26.50
CA ILE A 281 8.53 -6.06 -26.82
C ILE A 281 8.22 -6.07 -28.33
N PHE A 282 9.23 -6.03 -29.19
CA PHE A 282 9.06 -6.02 -30.64
C PHE A 282 8.50 -7.35 -31.16
N ALA A 283 9.00 -8.50 -30.68
CA ALA A 283 8.49 -9.81 -31.07
C ALA A 283 7.02 -10.02 -30.69
N SER A 284 6.57 -9.44 -29.57
CA SER A 284 5.15 -9.49 -29.17
C SER A 284 4.19 -8.75 -30.11
N HIS A 285 4.71 -7.86 -30.97
CA HIS A 285 3.93 -7.05 -31.90
C HIS A 285 4.14 -7.45 -33.37
N PHE A 286 5.37 -7.78 -33.77
CA PHE A 286 5.75 -8.08 -35.15
C PHE A 286 6.03 -9.57 -35.43
N GLY A 287 6.02 -10.43 -34.41
CA GLY A 287 6.47 -11.82 -34.50
C GLY A 287 7.99 -11.96 -34.30
N GLY A 288 8.43 -13.15 -33.89
CA GLY A 288 9.84 -13.42 -33.59
C GLY A 288 10.73 -13.52 -34.84
N ASP A 289 10.18 -14.00 -35.95
CA ASP A 289 10.97 -14.45 -37.12
C ASP A 289 11.74 -13.31 -37.82
N ILE A 290 11.26 -12.06 -37.72
CA ILE A 290 11.90 -10.90 -38.34
C ILE A 290 12.94 -10.20 -37.42
N MET A 291 13.05 -10.61 -36.15
CA MET A 291 13.87 -9.89 -35.16
C MET A 291 15.37 -9.90 -35.50
N ASP A 292 15.90 -11.00 -36.04
CA ASP A 292 17.33 -11.08 -36.36
C ASP A 292 17.72 -10.15 -37.52
N ASP A 293 16.91 -10.08 -38.57
CA ASP A 293 17.10 -9.15 -39.69
C ASP A 293 16.95 -7.69 -39.24
N PHE A 294 15.88 -7.39 -38.50
CA PHE A 294 15.63 -6.06 -37.92
C PHE A 294 16.85 -5.51 -37.15
N PHE A 295 17.39 -6.30 -36.21
CA PHE A 295 18.53 -5.86 -35.41
C PHE A 295 19.86 -5.84 -36.19
N LEU A 296 20.02 -6.63 -37.27
CA LEU A 296 21.18 -6.54 -38.16
C LEU A 296 21.16 -5.25 -38.99
N ARG A 297 20.00 -4.89 -39.57
CA ARG A 297 19.81 -3.62 -40.29
C ARG A 297 20.02 -2.41 -39.37
N TYR A 298 19.50 -2.47 -38.15
CA TYR A 298 19.70 -1.43 -37.13
C TYR A 298 21.18 -1.24 -36.77
N ARG A 299 21.97 -2.33 -36.71
CA ARG A 299 23.43 -2.23 -36.59
C ARG A 299 24.04 -1.48 -37.77
N LYS A 300 23.76 -1.93 -38.99
CA LYS A 300 24.32 -1.35 -40.22
C LYS A 300 24.01 0.16 -40.32
N ALA A 301 22.78 0.56 -39.99
CA ALA A 301 22.38 1.97 -39.95
C ALA A 301 23.11 2.82 -38.88
N ILE A 302 23.56 2.22 -37.77
CA ILE A 302 24.42 2.89 -36.77
C ILE A 302 25.85 3.06 -37.31
N GLU A 303 26.40 2.01 -37.93
CA GLU A 303 27.75 2.00 -38.49
C GLU A 303 27.88 2.98 -39.67
N GLU A 304 26.89 3.00 -40.59
CA GLU A 304 26.89 3.86 -41.77
C GLU A 304 26.70 5.35 -41.45
N LYS A 305 25.80 5.72 -40.52
CA LYS A 305 25.50 7.13 -40.21
C LYS A 305 26.61 7.86 -39.43
N HIS A 306 27.75 7.23 -39.16
CA HIS A 306 28.92 7.84 -38.49
C HIS A 306 28.56 8.58 -37.19
N LEU A 307 27.55 8.08 -36.45
CA LEU A 307 27.07 8.67 -35.21
C LEU A 307 28.24 8.81 -34.22
N PRO A 308 28.64 10.04 -33.84
CA PRO A 308 29.92 10.25 -33.18
C PRO A 308 29.91 9.68 -31.76
N ILE A 309 30.54 8.50 -31.59
CA ILE A 309 30.76 7.84 -30.30
C ILE A 309 31.86 8.55 -29.47
N LYS A 310 32.11 9.83 -29.74
CA LYS A 310 32.94 10.71 -28.90
C LYS A 310 32.14 11.13 -27.67
N GLU A 311 32.29 10.38 -26.58
CA GLU A 311 31.74 10.67 -25.25
C GLU A 311 30.30 11.24 -25.23
N ARG A 312 29.34 10.56 -25.87
CA ARG A 312 27.90 10.84 -25.63
C ARG A 312 27.54 10.44 -24.19
N LYS A 313 27.84 11.32 -23.23
CA LYS A 313 27.50 11.20 -21.80
C LYS A 313 25.98 11.19 -21.66
N MET A 314 25.39 10.01 -21.48
CA MET A 314 23.97 9.89 -21.10
C MET A 314 23.75 10.63 -19.78
N SER A 315 22.87 11.63 -19.79
CA SER A 315 22.40 12.25 -18.55
C SER A 315 21.46 11.28 -17.83
N ASN A 316 21.70 11.09 -16.54
CA ASN A 316 20.83 10.35 -15.63
C ASN A 316 20.53 11.27 -14.45
N LEU A 317 19.27 11.30 -14.03
CA LEU A 317 18.84 12.01 -12.84
C LEU A 317 18.80 11.03 -11.68
N VAL A 318 19.42 11.40 -10.55
CA VAL A 318 19.26 10.71 -9.26
C VAL A 318 18.39 11.61 -8.39
N ILE A 319 17.32 11.06 -7.81
CA ILE A 319 16.43 11.76 -6.88
C ILE A 319 16.41 10.97 -5.58
N SER A 320 16.83 11.58 -4.48
CA SER A 320 16.56 11.07 -3.13
C SER A 320 15.35 11.81 -2.57
N LEU A 321 14.36 11.05 -2.10
CA LEU A 321 13.10 11.53 -1.55
C LEU A 321 12.92 11.01 -0.13
N THR A 322 12.24 11.80 0.69
CA THR A 322 11.94 11.49 2.08
C THR A 322 10.44 11.63 2.31
N GLU A 323 9.79 10.62 2.87
CA GLU A 323 8.51 10.82 3.55
C GLU A 323 8.82 11.68 4.78
N ARG A 324 8.28 12.91 4.78
CA ARG A 324 8.40 13.83 5.90
C ARG A 324 7.04 13.99 6.54
N GLU A 325 6.98 13.82 7.87
CA GLU A 325 5.78 14.00 8.70
C GLU A 325 5.19 15.43 8.63
N ARG A 326 5.97 16.38 8.11
CA ARG A 326 5.51 17.64 7.52
C ARG A 326 6.04 17.70 6.09
N GLU A 327 5.23 18.13 5.12
CA GLU A 327 5.48 18.19 3.66
C GLU A 327 4.76 17.16 2.77
N ARG A 328 3.80 16.39 3.29
CA ARG A 328 2.76 15.76 2.44
C ARG A 328 1.83 16.78 1.73
N GLU A 329 2.08 18.08 1.89
CA GLU A 329 1.64 19.15 0.98
C GLU A 329 2.80 19.83 0.22
N SER A 330 3.86 20.35 0.88
CA SER A 330 4.91 21.20 0.25
C SER A 330 5.53 20.65 -1.04
N TRP A 331 5.87 19.36 -1.10
CA TRP A 331 6.44 18.76 -2.33
C TRP A 331 5.38 18.58 -3.43
N TRP A 332 4.17 18.20 -3.05
CA TRP A 332 3.02 18.10 -3.96
C TRP A 332 2.60 19.46 -4.49
N ARG A 333 2.71 20.52 -3.68
CA ARG A 333 2.54 21.90 -4.10
C ARG A 333 3.65 22.34 -5.06
N THR A 334 4.91 22.10 -4.74
CA THR A 334 6.02 22.62 -5.57
C THR A 334 6.02 22.03 -6.99
N ALA A 335 5.58 20.78 -7.18
CA ALA A 335 5.41 20.16 -8.50
C ALA A 335 4.01 20.38 -9.12
N GLY A 336 2.94 20.43 -8.32
CA GLY A 336 1.54 20.52 -8.80
C GLY A 336 0.97 21.93 -8.85
N ASP A 337 1.24 22.77 -7.85
CA ASP A 337 0.75 24.15 -7.76
C ASP A 337 1.40 25.05 -8.82
N ALA A 338 2.63 24.73 -9.23
CA ALA A 338 3.29 25.34 -10.38
C ALA A 338 2.45 25.28 -11.67
N CYS A 339 1.48 24.36 -11.76
CA CYS A 339 0.60 24.20 -12.93
C CYS A 339 -0.91 24.26 -12.64
N ARG A 340 -1.36 24.32 -11.37
CA ARG A 340 -2.82 24.37 -11.03
C ARG A 340 -3.18 25.40 -9.97
N LEU A 341 -2.54 25.37 -8.80
CA LEU A 341 -2.75 26.38 -7.74
C LEU A 341 -2.11 27.75 -8.05
N ALA A 342 -1.55 27.90 -9.25
CA ALA A 342 -1.06 29.15 -9.81
C ALA A 342 -2.14 30.22 -10.05
N MET A 343 -3.44 29.88 -10.05
CA MET A 343 -4.52 30.83 -10.37
C MET A 343 -5.59 31.09 -9.27
N GLU A 344 -6.06 30.10 -8.50
CA GLU A 344 -7.33 30.28 -7.74
C GLU A 344 -7.24 30.33 -6.21
N GLY A 345 -6.36 29.57 -5.55
CA GLY A 345 -6.35 29.47 -4.07
C GLY A 345 -5.42 30.43 -3.32
N LYS A 346 -4.90 31.47 -3.97
CA LYS A 346 -3.75 32.25 -3.48
C LYS A 346 -4.05 33.40 -2.51
N VAL A 347 -5.33 33.69 -2.22
CA VAL A 347 -5.73 35.06 -1.84
C VAL A 347 -6.73 35.16 -0.68
N LEU A 348 -7.12 34.05 -0.06
CA LEU A 348 -7.87 34.11 1.18
C LEU A 348 -6.92 34.37 2.36
N HIS A 349 -6.72 35.65 2.67
CA HIS A 349 -6.09 36.12 3.91
C HIS A 349 -6.69 37.48 4.28
N MET A 350 -6.50 37.90 5.54
CA MET A 350 -6.93 39.22 6.00
C MET A 350 -5.85 40.29 5.70
N ASN A 351 -6.20 41.58 5.79
CA ASN A 351 -5.21 42.66 5.65
C ASN A 351 -4.20 42.63 6.81
N GLY A 352 -2.94 42.30 6.50
CA GLY A 352 -1.84 42.27 7.47
C GLY A 352 -1.33 43.66 7.90
N GLY A 353 -0.27 43.66 8.72
CA GLY A 353 0.35 44.86 9.24
C GLY A 353 -0.50 45.65 10.24
N GLU A 354 -0.14 46.92 10.43
CA GLU A 354 -0.66 47.79 11.52
C GLU A 354 -1.27 49.11 10.98
N GLY A 355 -1.48 49.21 9.66
CA GLY A 355 -2.11 50.38 9.01
C GLY A 355 -3.62 50.48 9.27
N GLU A 356 -4.23 51.62 8.93
CA GLU A 356 -5.66 51.89 9.21
C GLU A 356 -6.64 50.90 8.56
N THR A 357 -6.24 50.25 7.46
CA THR A 357 -7.01 49.21 6.77
C THR A 357 -6.70 47.77 7.25
N SER A 358 -5.81 47.61 8.24
CA SER A 358 -5.41 46.28 8.75
C SER A 358 -6.49 45.59 9.57
N TYR A 359 -6.46 44.26 9.58
CA TYR A 359 -7.34 43.44 10.42
C TYR A 359 -7.03 43.61 11.92
N ALA A 360 -5.78 43.89 12.28
CA ALA A 360 -5.36 44.15 13.64
C ALA A 360 -6.10 45.35 14.28
N LYS A 361 -6.41 46.41 13.49
CA LYS A 361 -7.18 47.57 13.95
C LYS A 361 -8.70 47.42 13.81
N ASN A 362 -9.18 46.59 12.89
CA ASN A 362 -10.60 46.56 12.50
C ASN A 362 -11.38 45.30 12.96
N SER A 363 -10.79 44.43 13.79
CA SER A 363 -11.38 43.15 14.23
C SER A 363 -12.10 43.19 15.60
N SER A 364 -12.71 44.32 15.96
CA SER A 364 -13.37 44.50 17.26
C SER A 364 -14.72 43.76 17.39
N VAL A 365 -15.39 43.43 16.29
CA VAL A 365 -16.58 42.58 16.27
C VAL A 365 -16.22 41.16 16.70
N GLN A 366 -15.15 40.61 16.13
CA GLN A 366 -14.60 39.29 16.44
C GLN A 366 -14.11 39.21 17.89
N LYS A 367 -13.48 40.28 18.41
CA LYS A 367 -13.14 40.40 19.84
C LYS A 367 -14.38 40.24 20.74
N ARG A 368 -15.51 40.84 20.36
CA ARG A 368 -16.78 40.75 21.12
C ARG A 368 -17.46 39.39 20.96
N ILE A 369 -17.33 38.73 19.82
CA ILE A 369 -17.75 37.33 19.63
C ILE A 369 -16.96 36.41 20.57
N LEU A 370 -15.63 36.56 20.65
CA LEU A 370 -14.78 35.84 21.61
C LEU A 370 -15.16 36.10 23.08
N GLN A 371 -15.42 37.36 23.45
CA GLN A 371 -15.90 37.71 24.80
C GLN A 371 -17.26 37.07 25.13
N THR A 372 -18.13 36.91 24.13
CA THR A 372 -19.47 36.32 24.30
C THR A 372 -19.42 34.80 24.41
N ALA A 373 -18.53 34.14 23.66
CA ALA A 373 -18.32 32.69 23.70
C ALA A 373 -17.41 32.22 24.87
N ARG A 374 -16.85 33.16 25.66
CA ARG A 374 -15.81 32.90 26.67
C ARG A 374 -16.19 31.79 27.65
N SER A 375 -17.41 31.77 28.18
CA SER A 375 -17.85 30.77 29.16
C SER A 375 -17.72 29.33 28.66
N ALA A 376 -18.06 29.07 27.39
CA ALA A 376 -17.94 27.74 26.78
C ALA A 376 -16.47 27.30 26.59
N VAL A 377 -15.55 28.26 26.35
CA VAL A 377 -14.10 28.00 26.31
C VAL A 377 -13.57 27.66 27.70
N GLU A 378 -13.96 28.43 28.71
CA GLU A 378 -13.53 28.22 30.10
C GLU A 378 -14.09 26.90 30.67
N GLU A 379 -15.36 26.58 30.45
CA GLU A 379 -15.99 25.32 30.89
C GLU A 379 -15.31 24.10 30.25
N ALA A 380 -15.07 24.12 28.94
CA ALA A 380 -14.36 23.04 28.25
C ALA A 380 -12.91 22.89 28.73
N ALA A 381 -12.22 23.98 29.11
CA ALA A 381 -10.90 23.92 29.72
C ALA A 381 -10.92 23.33 31.15
N LEU A 382 -11.96 23.65 31.94
CA LEU A 382 -12.19 23.06 33.27
C LEU A 382 -12.52 21.57 33.21
N GLU A 383 -13.22 21.11 32.16
CA GLU A 383 -13.45 19.68 31.90
C GLU A 383 -12.12 18.92 31.71
N LEU A 384 -11.15 19.46 30.95
CA LEU A 384 -9.82 18.84 30.80
C LEU A 384 -9.07 18.71 32.13
N CYS A 385 -9.19 19.71 33.01
CA CYS A 385 -8.57 19.70 34.34
C CYS A 385 -9.13 18.61 35.28
N SER A 386 -10.30 18.06 34.94
CA SER A 386 -11.07 17.12 35.76
C SER A 386 -10.86 15.65 35.39
N ALA A 387 -9.93 15.35 34.46
CA ALA A 387 -9.54 13.99 34.11
C ALA A 387 -8.77 13.27 35.25
N VAL A 388 -8.84 11.93 35.25
CA VAL A 388 -8.22 11.06 36.29
C VAL A 388 -6.70 11.19 36.32
N SER A 389 -6.07 11.38 35.16
CA SER A 389 -4.67 11.82 35.05
C SER A 389 -4.64 13.20 34.38
N PHE A 390 -4.08 14.19 35.07
CA PHE A 390 -3.89 15.53 34.52
C PHE A 390 -2.46 15.62 33.95
N PRO A 391 -2.28 16.04 32.68
CA PRO A 391 -0.99 15.95 32.02
C PRO A 391 -0.02 17.05 32.50
N THR A 392 1.29 16.76 32.45
CA THR A 392 2.35 17.73 32.77
C THR A 392 2.64 18.71 31.63
N LYS A 393 2.13 18.43 30.42
CA LYS A 393 2.19 19.30 29.24
C LYS A 393 0.79 19.37 28.61
N LEU A 394 0.32 20.56 28.24
CA LEU A 394 -1.01 20.77 27.67
C LEU A 394 -0.92 21.55 26.36
N SER A 395 -1.29 20.89 25.27
CA SER A 395 -1.21 21.45 23.92
C SER A 395 -2.53 22.07 23.47
N VAL A 396 -2.55 23.36 23.16
CA VAL A 396 -3.72 24.12 22.71
C VAL A 396 -3.49 24.59 21.28
N ALA A 397 -4.50 24.52 20.42
CA ALA A 397 -4.42 25.04 19.05
C ALA A 397 -5.61 25.93 18.71
N ASP A 398 -5.34 27.16 18.26
CA ASP A 398 -6.33 28.09 17.71
C ASP A 398 -6.28 28.04 16.17
N LEU A 399 -7.43 27.83 15.53
CA LEU A 399 -7.56 27.51 14.10
C LEU A 399 -8.22 28.65 13.33
N GLY A 400 -7.47 29.27 12.42
CA GLY A 400 -7.81 30.54 11.80
C GLY A 400 -7.63 31.70 12.78
N CYS A 401 -6.44 31.84 13.36
CA CYS A 401 -6.11 32.85 14.38
C CYS A 401 -6.01 34.28 13.81
N SER A 402 -5.85 34.43 12.49
CA SER A 402 -5.67 35.68 11.77
C SER A 402 -4.44 36.50 12.22
N SER A 403 -4.45 37.81 11.93
CA SER A 403 -3.39 38.78 12.21
C SER A 403 -3.91 39.90 13.10
N GLY A 404 -3.62 39.84 14.40
CA GLY A 404 -4.02 40.88 15.35
C GLY A 404 -4.06 40.41 16.81
N PRO A 405 -4.45 41.30 17.75
CA PRO A 405 -4.45 41.01 19.19
C PRO A 405 -5.42 39.90 19.61
N ASN A 406 -6.44 39.61 18.80
CA ASN A 406 -7.41 38.54 19.08
C ASN A 406 -6.77 37.14 19.05
N ALA A 407 -5.78 36.91 18.18
CA ALA A 407 -5.08 35.62 18.00
C ALA A 407 -4.48 35.05 19.29
N LEU A 408 -4.14 35.93 20.23
CA LEU A 408 -3.52 35.56 21.51
C LEU A 408 -4.53 35.54 22.67
N SER A 409 -5.71 36.14 22.50
CA SER A 409 -6.70 36.30 23.57
C SER A 409 -7.31 34.97 24.02
N VAL A 410 -7.47 34.01 23.11
CA VAL A 410 -8.12 32.72 23.40
C VAL A 410 -7.16 31.78 24.11
N VAL A 411 -5.95 31.62 23.57
CA VAL A 411 -4.91 30.80 24.20
C VAL A 411 -4.55 31.34 25.59
N SER A 412 -4.60 32.66 25.80
CA SER A 412 -4.54 33.26 27.14
C SER A 412 -5.68 32.79 28.04
N SER A 413 -6.93 32.88 27.59
CA SER A 413 -8.10 32.48 28.40
C SER A 413 -8.07 31.00 28.81
N VAL A 414 -7.58 30.10 27.92
CA VAL A 414 -7.40 28.68 28.24
C VAL A 414 -6.28 28.47 29.26
N VAL A 415 -5.12 29.14 29.07
CA VAL A 415 -4.01 29.12 30.03
C VAL A 415 -4.46 29.62 31.41
N ASP A 416 -5.00 30.83 31.49
CA ASP A 416 -5.44 31.47 32.74
C ASP A 416 -6.44 30.58 33.51
N THR A 417 -7.39 29.96 32.80
CA THR A 417 -8.39 29.04 33.39
C THR A 417 -7.76 27.76 33.93
N VAL A 418 -6.84 27.14 33.17
CA VAL A 418 -6.13 25.93 33.61
C VAL A 418 -5.23 26.25 34.81
N GLU A 419 -4.52 27.37 34.80
CA GLU A 419 -3.63 27.76 35.91
C GLU A 419 -4.40 28.12 37.19
N GLU A 420 -5.51 28.84 37.07
CA GLU A 420 -6.42 29.09 38.19
C GLU A 420 -6.97 27.77 38.75
N ARG A 421 -7.38 26.85 37.87
CA ARG A 421 -7.91 25.53 38.28
C ARG A 421 -6.84 24.65 38.93
N CYS A 422 -5.61 24.64 38.42
CA CYS A 422 -4.48 23.98 39.05
C CYS A 422 -4.25 24.52 40.47
N ARG A 423 -4.25 25.85 40.64
CA ARG A 423 -4.07 26.52 41.93
C ARG A 423 -5.17 26.16 42.94
N GLN A 424 -6.43 26.15 42.52
CA GLN A 424 -7.58 25.70 43.34
C GLN A 424 -7.47 24.24 43.78
N LEU A 425 -6.86 23.38 42.94
CA LEU A 425 -6.66 21.96 43.21
C LEU A 425 -5.34 21.65 43.93
N GLY A 426 -4.54 22.66 44.31
CA GLY A 426 -3.21 22.47 44.90
C GLY A 426 -2.18 21.82 43.97
N ARG A 427 -2.42 21.86 42.65
CA ARG A 427 -1.57 21.30 41.60
C ARG A 427 -0.65 22.36 41.01
N ARG A 428 0.53 21.94 40.54
CA ARG A 428 1.34 22.76 39.65
C ARG A 428 0.65 22.94 38.28
N PRO A 429 0.80 24.10 37.62
CA PRO A 429 0.37 24.27 36.23
C PRO A 429 1.24 23.42 35.29
N PRO A 430 0.70 23.01 34.12
CA PRO A 430 1.48 22.29 33.10
C PRO A 430 2.39 23.25 32.32
N GLU A 431 3.32 22.69 31.54
CA GLU A 431 3.88 23.41 30.39
C GLU A 431 2.83 23.52 29.28
N PHE A 432 2.64 24.70 28.71
CA PHE A 432 1.68 24.93 27.64
C PHE A 432 2.38 24.97 26.28
N GLN A 433 1.87 24.20 25.32
CA GLN A 433 2.30 24.29 23.91
C GLN A 433 1.16 24.91 23.09
N LEU A 434 1.36 26.14 22.63
CA LEU A 434 0.32 26.96 22.02
C LEU A 434 0.56 27.07 20.52
N PHE A 435 -0.35 26.52 19.72
CA PHE A 435 -0.30 26.54 18.28
C PHE A 435 -1.27 27.57 17.71
N LEU A 436 -0.78 28.43 16.83
CA LEU A 436 -1.57 29.46 16.14
C LEU A 436 -1.61 29.08 14.66
N ASN A 437 -2.74 28.55 14.20
CA ASN A 437 -2.93 28.13 12.81
C ASN A 437 -3.67 29.19 12.00
N ASP A 438 -3.21 29.42 10.79
CA ASP A 438 -3.92 30.15 9.74
C ASP A 438 -3.38 29.73 8.37
N LEU A 439 -3.92 30.27 7.27
CA LEU A 439 -3.45 30.00 5.92
C LEU A 439 -2.03 30.60 5.69
N PRO A 440 -1.23 30.05 4.76
CA PRO A 440 0.15 30.50 4.53
C PRO A 440 0.34 31.98 4.13
N GLY A 441 -0.74 32.68 3.75
CA GLY A 441 -0.72 34.12 3.44
C GLY A 441 -0.94 35.05 4.65
N ASN A 442 -1.19 34.51 5.84
CA ASN A 442 -1.43 35.29 7.05
C ASN A 442 -0.15 35.96 7.61
N ASP A 443 -0.27 37.16 8.17
CA ASP A 443 0.85 37.91 8.78
C ASP A 443 1.18 37.42 10.20
N PHE A 444 1.71 36.19 10.25
CA PHE A 444 2.29 35.60 11.47
C PHE A 444 3.39 36.49 12.09
N ASN A 445 4.07 37.34 11.32
CA ASN A 445 5.13 38.21 11.85
C ASN A 445 4.56 39.26 12.83
N SER A 446 3.38 39.80 12.56
CA SER A 446 2.70 40.73 13.49
C SER A 446 2.16 40.01 14.73
N VAL A 447 1.73 38.75 14.59
CA VAL A 447 1.35 37.91 15.75
C VAL A 447 2.57 37.60 16.63
N PHE A 448 3.71 37.22 16.04
CA PHE A 448 4.94 36.93 16.78
C PHE A 448 5.53 38.18 17.48
N ARG A 449 5.48 39.36 16.84
CA ARG A 449 5.80 40.65 17.49
C ARG A 449 4.98 40.88 18.76
N SER A 450 3.71 40.45 18.77
CA SER A 450 2.79 40.66 19.89
C SER A 450 3.04 39.73 21.10
N LEU A 451 3.87 38.69 20.97
CA LEU A 451 4.10 37.70 22.03
C LEU A 451 4.86 38.25 23.25
N GLN A 452 5.80 39.20 23.05
CA GLN A 452 6.59 39.75 24.14
C GLN A 452 5.70 40.45 25.18
N ALA A 453 4.83 41.36 24.73
CA ALA A 453 3.91 42.11 25.59
C ALA A 453 2.89 41.20 26.33
N LEU A 454 2.57 40.02 25.78
CA LEU A 454 1.75 39.03 26.46
C LEU A 454 2.49 38.37 27.63
N ASN A 455 3.75 37.97 27.42
CA ASN A 455 4.57 37.36 28.47
C ASN A 455 4.81 38.35 29.62
N GLU A 456 5.22 39.58 29.30
CA GLU A 456 5.37 40.68 30.27
C GLU A 456 4.08 40.93 31.06
N LYS A 457 2.91 40.84 30.40
CA LYS A 457 1.61 40.96 31.07
C LYS A 457 1.27 39.77 31.98
N ARG A 458 1.60 38.53 31.59
CA ARG A 458 1.42 37.34 32.47
C ARG A 458 2.28 37.44 33.71
N GLU A 459 3.56 37.80 33.54
CA GLU A 459 4.50 37.99 34.64
C GLU A 459 4.04 39.11 35.60
N ALA A 460 3.62 40.26 35.08
CA ALA A 460 3.07 41.35 35.89
C ALA A 460 1.74 40.98 36.61
N SER A 461 0.97 40.03 36.07
CA SER A 461 -0.28 39.54 36.68
C SER A 461 -0.03 38.45 37.74
N ALA A 462 1.13 37.79 37.71
CA ALA A 462 1.52 36.77 38.68
C ALA A 462 2.07 37.39 39.97
N GLY A 463 1.15 37.73 40.89
CA GLY A 463 1.50 38.21 42.22
C GLY A 463 2.56 37.34 42.92
N VAL A 464 3.49 38.02 43.62
CA VAL A 464 4.75 37.48 44.16
C VAL A 464 4.60 36.08 44.78
N GLY A 465 5.40 35.13 44.28
CA GLY A 465 5.46 33.75 44.79
C GLY A 465 4.51 32.75 44.13
N LYS A 466 3.75 33.14 43.10
CA LYS A 466 2.96 32.20 42.29
C LYS A 466 3.81 31.51 41.21
N GLU A 467 3.74 30.18 41.16
CA GLU A 467 4.37 29.36 40.12
C GLU A 467 3.48 29.38 38.85
N LEU A 468 4.01 29.86 37.72
CA LEU A 468 3.34 29.86 36.41
C LEU A 468 3.82 28.71 35.52
N GLY A 469 2.93 28.23 34.64
CA GLY A 469 3.25 27.38 33.51
C GLY A 469 3.98 28.16 32.41
N GLN A 470 5.04 27.55 31.88
CA GLN A 470 5.79 28.08 30.72
C GLN A 470 4.97 27.90 29.44
N CYS A 471 4.96 28.91 28.57
CA CYS A 471 4.21 28.88 27.30
C CYS A 471 5.17 28.86 26.10
N PHE A 472 5.09 27.82 25.29
CA PHE A 472 5.85 27.66 24.05
C PHE A 472 4.92 27.87 22.85
N VAL A 473 5.11 28.96 22.11
CA VAL A 473 4.22 29.34 20.99
C VAL A 473 4.82 28.96 19.64
N ALA A 474 4.00 28.43 18.73
CA ALA A 474 4.38 28.13 17.35
C ALA A 474 3.27 28.50 16.35
N GLY A 475 3.64 29.15 15.25
CA GLY A 475 2.75 29.33 14.10
C GLY A 475 2.68 28.07 13.23
N VAL A 476 1.50 27.77 12.71
CA VAL A 476 1.22 26.55 11.90
C VAL A 476 0.52 26.96 10.60
N PRO A 477 1.27 27.32 9.54
CA PRO A 477 0.67 27.71 8.26
C PRO A 477 0.08 26.50 7.53
N GLY A 478 -1.22 26.53 7.24
CA GLY A 478 -1.94 25.45 6.56
C GLY A 478 -3.46 25.57 6.69
N SER A 479 -4.22 24.90 5.83
CA SER A 479 -5.68 24.90 5.93
C SER A 479 -6.17 23.93 6.99
N PHE A 480 -7.02 24.40 7.91
CA PHE A 480 -7.70 23.54 8.89
C PHE A 480 -8.71 22.57 8.26
N HIS A 481 -9.05 22.70 6.97
CA HIS A 481 -9.87 21.70 6.28
C HIS A 481 -9.12 20.36 6.05
N GLY A 482 -7.81 20.33 6.31
CA GLY A 482 -6.98 19.12 6.34
C GLY A 482 -6.22 18.92 7.66
N ARG A 483 -5.28 17.97 7.66
CA ARG A 483 -4.38 17.67 8.77
C ARG A 483 -3.30 18.75 8.94
N LEU A 484 -3.10 19.19 10.18
CA LEU A 484 -2.16 20.22 10.61
C LEU A 484 -1.16 19.73 11.68
N PHE A 485 -1.57 18.73 12.47
CA PHE A 485 -0.85 18.27 13.67
C PHE A 485 -0.54 16.77 13.60
N GLN A 486 0.37 16.31 14.46
CA GLN A 486 0.61 14.87 14.66
C GLN A 486 -0.65 14.21 15.23
N SER A 487 -0.80 12.89 15.02
CA SER A 487 -1.95 12.19 15.60
C SER A 487 -1.84 12.13 17.11
N ARG A 488 -2.95 12.39 17.83
CA ARG A 488 -3.02 12.43 19.30
C ARG A 488 -2.06 13.41 19.99
N SER A 489 -1.83 14.59 19.42
CA SER A 489 -0.92 15.61 19.99
C SER A 489 -1.60 16.85 20.59
N ILE A 490 -2.88 17.12 20.29
CA ILE A 490 -3.58 18.34 20.74
C ILE A 490 -4.59 18.03 21.86
N HIS A 491 -4.57 18.81 22.94
CA HIS A 491 -5.46 18.61 24.10
C HIS A 491 -6.74 19.46 23.99
N PHE A 492 -6.62 20.67 23.45
CA PHE A 492 -7.71 21.61 23.24
C PHE A 492 -7.62 22.26 21.86
N PHE A 493 -8.67 22.14 21.05
CA PHE A 493 -8.85 22.92 19.82
C PHE A 493 -9.80 24.11 20.05
N HIS A 494 -9.49 25.24 19.43
CA HIS A 494 -10.40 26.37 19.29
C HIS A 494 -10.49 26.81 17.82
N SER A 495 -11.62 27.40 17.43
CA SER A 495 -11.73 28.25 16.26
C SER A 495 -12.82 29.29 16.46
N SER A 496 -12.58 30.55 16.09
CA SER A 496 -13.62 31.59 16.10
C SER A 496 -13.63 32.41 14.83
N THR A 497 -14.81 32.56 14.24
CA THR A 497 -15.04 33.33 13.00
C THR A 497 -14.23 32.83 11.79
N SER A 498 -13.85 31.55 11.78
CA SER A 498 -12.99 30.98 10.72
C SER A 498 -13.61 29.78 10.00
N VAL A 499 -14.31 28.87 10.69
CA VAL A 499 -14.95 27.66 10.08
C VAL A 499 -16.01 27.98 9.02
N HIS A 500 -16.52 29.22 8.95
CA HIS A 500 -17.48 29.65 7.92
C HIS A 500 -16.83 30.01 6.56
N TRP A 501 -15.50 29.96 6.46
CA TRP A 501 -14.78 30.06 5.18
C TRP A 501 -14.62 28.68 4.55
N LEU A 502 -15.07 28.56 3.30
CA LEU A 502 -15.00 27.34 2.51
C LEU A 502 -13.56 27.08 2.03
N SER A 503 -13.25 25.83 1.70
CA SER A 503 -11.95 25.48 1.10
C SER A 503 -11.77 26.05 -0.32
N GLN A 504 -12.89 26.34 -0.99
CA GLN A 504 -12.98 26.94 -2.32
C GLN A 504 -14.38 27.54 -2.54
N ALA A 505 -14.54 28.35 -3.59
CA ALA A 505 -15.88 28.68 -4.09
C ALA A 505 -16.58 27.41 -4.62
N PRO A 506 -17.92 27.28 -4.52
CA PRO A 506 -18.62 26.07 -4.93
C PRO A 506 -18.43 25.78 -6.44
N PRO A 507 -17.77 24.68 -6.82
CA PRO A 507 -17.33 24.45 -8.20
C PRO A 507 -18.48 24.24 -9.18
N GLU A 508 -19.66 23.83 -8.70
CA GLU A 508 -20.87 23.71 -9.52
C GLU A 508 -21.33 25.05 -10.12
N LEU A 509 -20.85 26.20 -9.63
CA LEU A 509 -21.25 27.53 -10.12
C LEU A 509 -20.42 28.02 -11.31
N GLN A 510 -19.33 27.33 -11.67
CA GLN A 510 -18.45 27.65 -12.80
C GLN A 510 -18.35 26.46 -13.77
N GLN A 511 -19.45 26.10 -14.43
CA GLN A 511 -19.49 24.90 -15.28
C GLN A 511 -19.06 25.20 -16.73
N HIS A 512 -18.04 24.49 -17.23
CA HIS A 512 -17.50 24.61 -18.61
C HIS A 512 -17.11 26.05 -19.02
N GLY A 513 -16.68 26.90 -18.07
CA GLY A 513 -16.34 28.31 -18.31
C GLY A 513 -17.56 29.25 -18.36
N VAL A 514 -18.76 28.76 -18.03
CA VAL A 514 -19.97 29.57 -17.87
C VAL A 514 -20.28 29.73 -16.39
N SER A 515 -20.40 30.97 -15.92
CA SER A 515 -20.93 31.22 -14.58
C SER A 515 -22.44 31.03 -14.53
N LEU A 516 -22.90 30.37 -13.46
CA LEU A 516 -24.31 30.15 -13.17
C LEU A 516 -24.85 31.12 -12.11
N ASN A 517 -24.00 31.77 -11.30
CA ASN A 517 -24.40 32.80 -10.34
C ASN A 517 -24.19 34.19 -10.97
N LYS A 518 -25.10 34.59 -11.86
CA LYS A 518 -24.94 35.81 -12.66
C LYS A 518 -25.27 37.07 -11.89
N ARG A 519 -24.51 38.15 -12.14
CA ARG A 519 -24.66 39.48 -11.54
C ARG A 519 -24.64 39.47 -10.01
N SER A 520 -24.07 38.43 -9.39
CA SER A 520 -23.93 38.31 -7.94
C SER A 520 -22.71 37.50 -7.54
N ILE A 521 -22.08 37.92 -6.43
CA ILE A 521 -20.88 37.27 -5.89
C ILE A 521 -21.19 36.31 -4.73
N TYR A 522 -22.46 36.14 -4.33
CA TYR A 522 -22.87 35.31 -3.20
C TYR A 522 -24.34 34.85 -3.34
N ILE A 523 -24.92 34.27 -2.29
CA ILE A 523 -26.35 34.03 -2.13
C ILE A 523 -27.09 35.36 -1.87
N THR A 524 -28.16 35.61 -2.61
CA THR A 524 -29.12 36.70 -2.41
C THR A 524 -30.54 36.16 -2.26
N THR A 525 -31.51 37.03 -2.01
CA THR A 525 -32.95 36.69 -2.02
C THR A 525 -33.44 36.14 -3.36
N GLU A 526 -32.82 36.54 -4.47
CA GLU A 526 -33.15 36.13 -5.83
C GLU A 526 -32.38 34.88 -6.29
N SER A 527 -31.38 34.40 -5.54
CA SER A 527 -30.57 33.24 -5.93
C SER A 527 -31.41 31.97 -6.14
N PRO A 528 -31.27 31.29 -7.29
CA PRO A 528 -32.02 30.07 -7.59
C PRO A 528 -31.55 28.89 -6.71
N PRO A 529 -32.39 27.85 -6.48
CA PRO A 529 -32.10 26.78 -5.52
C PRO A 529 -30.79 26.01 -5.75
N PHE A 530 -30.28 25.94 -6.98
CA PHE A 530 -29.00 25.28 -7.26
C PHE A 530 -27.80 26.03 -6.64
N VAL A 531 -27.87 27.37 -6.52
CA VAL A 531 -26.82 28.16 -5.85
C VAL A 531 -26.80 27.81 -4.36
N LEU A 532 -27.96 27.80 -3.72
CA LEU A 532 -28.12 27.45 -2.31
C LEU A 532 -27.55 26.05 -2.02
N ASN A 533 -27.89 25.08 -2.88
CA ASN A 533 -27.44 23.70 -2.75
C ASN A 533 -25.93 23.54 -2.97
N ALA A 534 -25.32 24.27 -3.91
CA ALA A 534 -23.88 24.22 -4.16
C ALA A 534 -23.09 24.73 -2.94
N TYR A 535 -23.48 25.88 -2.39
CA TYR A 535 -22.89 26.44 -1.17
C TYR A 535 -23.06 25.50 0.05
N ALA A 536 -24.28 24.97 0.27
CA ALA A 536 -24.53 24.05 1.38
C ALA A 536 -23.75 22.73 1.27
N LYS A 537 -23.63 22.17 0.06
CA LYS A 537 -22.86 20.95 -0.23
C LYS A 537 -21.36 21.15 -0.01
N GLN A 538 -20.82 22.27 -0.48
CA GLN A 538 -19.41 22.63 -0.25
C GLN A 538 -19.12 22.77 1.25
N PHE A 539 -20.02 23.41 2.00
CA PHE A 539 -19.91 23.54 3.45
C PHE A 539 -19.99 22.18 4.19
N GLU A 540 -20.93 21.29 3.84
CA GLU A 540 -21.01 19.95 4.46
C GLU A 540 -19.72 19.15 4.22
N LYS A 541 -19.18 19.17 2.99
CA LYS A 541 -17.90 18.52 2.68
C LYS A 541 -16.77 19.08 3.55
N ASP A 542 -16.60 20.39 3.57
CA ASP A 542 -15.48 21.04 4.26
C ASP A 542 -15.55 20.88 5.79
N LEU A 543 -16.74 21.03 6.40
CA LEU A 543 -16.91 20.77 7.83
C LEU A 543 -16.67 19.29 8.18
N THR A 544 -17.05 18.35 7.32
CA THR A 544 -16.79 16.92 7.54
C THR A 544 -15.29 16.60 7.49
N ASP A 545 -14.56 17.18 6.54
CA ASP A 545 -13.11 16.96 6.40
C ASP A 545 -12.32 17.66 7.53
N PHE A 546 -12.77 18.84 7.98
CA PHE A 546 -12.31 19.49 9.21
C PHE A 546 -12.47 18.56 10.42
N LEU A 547 -13.68 18.04 10.68
CA LEU A 547 -13.96 17.22 11.86
C LEU A 547 -13.10 15.95 11.91
N ARG A 548 -13.00 15.20 10.80
CA ARG A 548 -12.10 14.03 10.69
C ARG A 548 -10.65 14.39 10.99
N SER A 549 -10.18 15.50 10.43
CA SER A 549 -8.80 15.95 10.65
C SER A 549 -8.54 16.28 12.12
N ARG A 550 -9.52 16.87 12.82
CA ARG A 550 -9.41 17.17 14.26
C ARG A 550 -9.48 15.92 15.14
N SER A 551 -10.29 14.92 14.80
CA SER A 551 -10.44 13.73 15.66
C SER A 551 -9.21 12.83 15.67
N GLU A 552 -8.44 12.76 14.57
CA GLU A 552 -7.14 12.07 14.55
C GLU A 552 -6.05 12.80 15.35
N GLU A 553 -6.12 14.13 15.44
CA GLU A 553 -5.12 14.99 16.07
C GLU A 553 -5.34 15.23 17.56
N LEU A 554 -6.60 15.29 17.98
CA LEU A 554 -6.97 15.48 19.35
C LEU A 554 -6.57 14.23 20.17
N VAL A 555 -6.01 14.46 21.36
CA VAL A 555 -5.76 13.40 22.36
C VAL A 555 -7.06 12.72 22.72
N ILE A 556 -6.95 11.49 23.23
CA ILE A 556 -8.13 10.73 23.61
C ILE A 556 -8.88 11.45 24.72
N GLY A 557 -10.16 11.72 24.50
CA GLY A 557 -11.00 12.48 25.42
C GLY A 557 -10.60 13.96 25.60
N GLY A 558 -9.93 14.58 24.62
CA GLY A 558 -9.68 16.03 24.56
C GLY A 558 -10.95 16.88 24.31
N ARG A 559 -10.81 18.20 24.11
CA ARG A 559 -11.93 19.11 23.79
C ARG A 559 -11.71 19.94 22.53
N MET A 560 -12.81 20.38 21.92
CA MET A 560 -12.81 21.36 20.85
C MET A 560 -13.98 22.34 21.01
N VAL A 561 -13.72 23.65 20.90
CA VAL A 561 -14.74 24.71 20.94
C VAL A 561 -14.72 25.52 19.65
N LEU A 562 -15.88 25.69 19.02
CA LEU A 562 -16.04 26.37 17.73
C LEU A 562 -17.00 27.54 17.86
N THR A 563 -16.65 28.69 17.29
CA THR A 563 -17.55 29.84 17.11
C THR A 563 -17.54 30.31 15.66
N LEU A 564 -18.70 30.58 15.06
CA LEU A 564 -18.79 31.02 13.66
C LEU A 564 -20.03 31.86 13.36
N ALA A 565 -19.93 32.70 12.32
CA ALA A 565 -21.07 33.39 11.73
C ALA A 565 -22.13 32.37 11.29
N CYS A 566 -23.39 32.60 11.64
CA CYS A 566 -24.49 31.69 11.34
C CYS A 566 -25.75 32.43 10.88
N ARG A 567 -26.75 31.68 10.44
CA ARG A 567 -28.12 32.16 10.24
C ARG A 567 -29.08 31.42 11.19
N ARG A 568 -30.15 32.08 11.60
CA ARG A 568 -31.19 31.51 12.48
C ARG A 568 -32.25 30.76 11.71
N THR A 569 -32.56 31.20 10.50
CA THR A 569 -33.54 30.51 9.64
C THR A 569 -32.89 29.33 8.90
N SER A 570 -33.69 28.36 8.45
CA SER A 570 -33.21 27.27 7.60
C SER A 570 -32.96 27.70 6.15
N ASP A 571 -33.54 28.81 5.67
CA ASP A 571 -33.41 29.27 4.29
C ASP A 571 -32.14 30.14 4.11
N PRO A 572 -31.16 29.76 3.28
CA PRO A 572 -29.96 30.57 3.06
C PRO A 572 -30.22 31.95 2.45
N ARG A 573 -31.42 32.19 1.89
CA ARG A 573 -31.82 33.46 1.25
C ARG A 573 -32.34 34.51 2.23
N SER A 574 -32.44 34.21 3.52
CA SER A 574 -32.95 35.17 4.51
C SER A 574 -32.12 36.45 4.55
N GLU A 575 -32.78 37.62 4.60
CA GLU A 575 -32.14 38.94 4.75
C GLU A 575 -31.52 39.19 6.15
N GLU A 576 -30.99 38.14 6.80
CA GLU A 576 -30.13 38.29 7.96
C GLU A 576 -28.83 39.01 7.55
N VAL A 577 -28.26 39.77 8.49
CA VAL A 577 -27.34 40.89 8.21
C VAL A 577 -26.11 40.50 7.37
N THR A 578 -25.63 39.27 7.48
CA THR A 578 -24.53 38.72 6.65
C THR A 578 -24.87 38.70 5.16
N ALA A 579 -26.06 38.22 4.77
CA ALA A 579 -26.48 38.17 3.36
C ALA A 579 -26.72 39.58 2.78
N TYR A 580 -27.20 40.50 3.63
CA TYR A 580 -27.38 41.91 3.27
C TYR A 580 -26.06 42.57 2.85
N TYR A 581 -24.96 42.36 3.60
CA TYR A 581 -23.65 42.94 3.26
C TYR A 581 -23.12 42.44 1.90
N TRP A 582 -23.21 41.13 1.62
CA TRP A 582 -22.80 40.59 0.31
C TRP A 582 -23.67 41.08 -0.85
N THR A 583 -24.96 41.28 -0.61
CA THR A 583 -25.90 41.90 -1.57
C THR A 583 -25.52 43.36 -1.84
N LEU A 584 -25.06 44.10 -0.83
CA LEU A 584 -24.62 45.49 -1.00
C LEU A 584 -23.26 45.61 -1.70
N LEU A 585 -22.30 44.72 -1.41
CA LEU A 585 -21.04 44.61 -2.15
C LEU A 585 -21.29 44.25 -3.62
N THR A 586 -22.22 43.33 -3.88
CA THR A 586 -22.70 42.98 -5.24
C THR A 586 -23.20 44.22 -5.98
N GLN A 587 -24.06 45.03 -5.36
CA GLN A 587 -24.61 46.24 -6.00
C GLN A 587 -23.49 47.19 -6.42
N VAL A 588 -22.52 47.47 -5.54
CA VAL A 588 -21.41 48.39 -5.84
C VAL A 588 -20.54 47.90 -7.00
N LEU A 589 -20.30 46.58 -7.10
CA LEU A 589 -19.64 46.01 -8.29
C LEU A 589 -20.47 46.24 -9.56
N MET A 590 -21.78 46.00 -9.51
CA MET A 590 -22.67 46.21 -10.66
C MET A 590 -22.85 47.69 -11.04
N ASP A 591 -22.68 48.62 -10.12
CA ASP A 591 -22.61 50.06 -10.40
C ASP A 591 -21.29 50.42 -11.10
N MET A 592 -20.17 49.85 -10.65
CA MET A 592 -18.86 49.98 -11.31
C MET A 592 -18.80 49.31 -12.69
N VAL A 593 -19.64 48.29 -12.96
CA VAL A 593 -19.88 47.74 -14.31
C VAL A 593 -20.60 48.76 -15.19
N GLN A 594 -21.65 49.41 -14.69
CA GLN A 594 -22.41 50.42 -15.46
C GLN A 594 -21.57 51.66 -15.80
N GLU A 595 -20.66 52.05 -14.89
CA GLU A 595 -19.71 53.14 -15.12
C GLU A 595 -18.46 52.72 -15.92
N GLY A 596 -18.29 51.44 -16.24
CA GLY A 596 -17.22 50.92 -17.11
C GLY A 596 -15.85 50.72 -16.45
N TYR A 597 -15.76 50.70 -15.11
CA TYR A 597 -14.51 50.40 -14.38
C TYR A 597 -14.15 48.91 -14.41
N ILE A 598 -15.15 48.04 -14.46
CA ILE A 598 -15.02 46.58 -14.56
C ILE A 598 -16.07 46.01 -15.52
N THR A 599 -15.95 44.74 -15.92
CA THR A 599 -16.92 44.10 -16.82
C THR A 599 -17.90 43.19 -16.08
N GLU A 600 -19.12 43.02 -16.61
CA GLU A 600 -20.12 42.09 -16.04
C GLU A 600 -19.58 40.66 -15.95
N ALA A 601 -18.75 40.23 -16.91
CA ALA A 601 -18.07 38.93 -16.88
C ALA A 601 -17.09 38.76 -15.71
N MET A 602 -16.48 39.85 -15.20
CA MET A 602 -15.64 39.80 -13.99
C MET A 602 -16.50 39.62 -12.73
N VAL A 603 -17.71 40.18 -12.68
CA VAL A 603 -18.64 39.96 -11.56
C VAL A 603 -19.21 38.54 -11.63
N ASP A 604 -19.74 38.13 -12.80
CA ASP A 604 -20.27 36.78 -13.04
C ASP A 604 -19.26 35.69 -12.64
N SER A 605 -17.97 35.84 -12.99
CA SER A 605 -16.96 34.81 -12.71
C SER A 605 -16.58 34.68 -11.23
N PHE A 606 -16.88 35.65 -10.38
CA PHE A 606 -16.46 35.68 -8.98
C PHE A 606 -17.53 35.17 -8.02
N ASN A 607 -17.18 34.24 -7.13
CA ASN A 607 -18.06 33.75 -6.06
C ASN A 607 -17.30 33.72 -4.73
N MET A 608 -17.88 34.32 -3.70
CA MET A 608 -17.27 34.49 -2.38
C MET A 608 -17.23 33.15 -1.61
N PRO A 609 -16.04 32.63 -1.24
CA PRO A 609 -15.90 31.31 -0.61
C PRO A 609 -16.25 31.30 0.89
N CYS A 610 -17.45 31.75 1.26
CA CYS A 610 -17.98 31.66 2.63
C CYS A 610 -19.35 31.00 2.65
N TYR A 611 -19.80 30.53 3.81
CA TYR A 611 -21.18 30.09 4.03
C TYR A 611 -21.59 30.31 5.49
N ALA A 612 -22.79 30.88 5.71
CA ALA A 612 -23.37 31.03 7.05
C ALA A 612 -24.35 29.88 7.33
N PRO A 613 -23.95 28.80 8.02
CA PRO A 613 -24.82 27.66 8.30
C PRO A 613 -25.88 28.01 9.35
N CYS A 614 -26.92 27.17 9.45
CA CYS A 614 -27.85 27.19 10.58
C CYS A 614 -27.51 26.10 11.62
N ALA A 615 -28.10 26.20 12.82
CA ALA A 615 -27.81 25.29 13.93
C ALA A 615 -28.07 23.80 13.59
N THR A 616 -29.13 23.51 12.84
CA THR A 616 -29.52 22.13 12.48
C THR A 616 -28.66 21.53 11.36
N GLU A 617 -28.08 22.35 10.48
CA GLU A 617 -27.04 21.91 9.53
C GLU A 617 -25.79 21.47 10.30
N MET A 618 -25.30 22.32 11.20
CA MET A 618 -24.10 22.05 12.02
C MET A 618 -24.27 20.79 12.87
N GLU A 619 -25.36 20.70 13.63
CA GLU A 619 -25.67 19.52 14.45
C GLU A 619 -25.81 18.25 13.61
N GLY A 620 -26.47 18.36 12.45
CA GLY A 620 -26.65 17.26 11.50
C GLY A 620 -25.34 16.73 10.94
N ILE A 621 -24.41 17.59 10.54
CA ILE A 621 -23.11 17.21 9.97
C ILE A 621 -22.23 16.57 11.06
N ILE A 622 -22.14 17.17 12.25
CA ILE A 622 -21.35 16.63 13.37
C ILE A 622 -21.85 15.23 13.78
N LYS A 623 -23.19 15.03 13.82
CA LYS A 623 -23.78 13.71 14.11
C LYS A 623 -23.58 12.69 12.98
N ARG A 624 -23.47 13.11 11.71
CA ARG A 624 -23.16 12.24 10.56
C ARG A 624 -21.70 11.81 10.52
N GLU A 625 -20.78 12.67 10.93
CA GLU A 625 -19.34 12.36 10.99
C GLU A 625 -19.03 11.43 12.18
N GLY A 626 -19.55 11.74 13.38
CA GLY A 626 -19.64 10.80 14.49
C GLY A 626 -18.36 10.57 15.32
N SER A 627 -17.24 11.23 15.03
CA SER A 627 -16.05 11.18 15.89
C SER A 627 -16.29 11.87 17.24
N PHE A 628 -17.14 12.90 17.26
CA PHE A 628 -17.38 13.74 18.44
C PHE A 628 -18.76 13.53 19.09
N SER A 629 -18.84 13.72 20.40
CA SER A 629 -20.07 14.12 21.09
C SER A 629 -20.18 15.65 21.15
N ILE A 630 -21.40 16.16 20.97
CA ILE A 630 -21.74 17.57 21.24
C ILE A 630 -22.03 17.69 22.74
N ASN A 631 -21.26 18.53 23.44
CA ASN A 631 -21.48 18.86 24.84
C ASN A 631 -22.40 20.09 24.99
N TYR A 632 -22.26 21.08 24.10
CA TYR A 632 -23.02 22.34 24.10
C TYR A 632 -23.15 22.89 22.68
N LEU A 633 -24.26 23.54 22.35
CA LEU A 633 -24.53 24.19 21.06
C LEU A 633 -25.60 25.29 21.24
N GLU A 634 -25.27 26.55 20.96
CA GLU A 634 -26.19 27.70 21.12
C GLU A 634 -25.94 28.81 20.09
N THR A 635 -26.99 29.53 19.69
CA THR A 635 -26.92 30.70 18.79
C THR A 635 -27.05 32.00 19.57
N LEU A 636 -26.02 32.86 19.47
CA LEU A 636 -25.88 34.11 20.21
C LEU A 636 -25.88 35.32 19.25
N GLU A 637 -26.48 36.44 19.66
CA GLU A 637 -26.51 37.68 18.87
C GLU A 637 -25.50 38.72 19.38
N VAL A 638 -24.55 39.14 18.55
CA VAL A 638 -23.57 40.19 18.87
C VAL A 638 -23.89 41.46 18.08
N ALA A 639 -24.15 42.59 18.76
CA ALA A 639 -24.39 43.87 18.09
C ALA A 639 -23.13 44.33 17.32
N ILE A 640 -23.26 44.77 16.08
CA ILE A 640 -22.11 45.02 15.19
C ILE A 640 -21.39 46.33 15.54
N PHE A 641 -22.15 47.39 15.83
CA PHE A 641 -21.61 48.70 16.23
C PHE A 641 -21.92 48.99 17.72
N HIS A 642 -21.09 49.81 18.37
CA HIS A 642 -21.38 50.40 19.68
C HIS A 642 -20.66 51.75 19.82
N ALA A 643 -21.41 52.79 20.19
CA ALA A 643 -20.90 54.16 20.27
C ALA A 643 -20.19 54.47 21.60
N ALA A 644 -19.09 53.77 21.90
CA ALA A 644 -18.18 54.10 23.01
C ALA A 644 -16.79 53.44 22.84
N PRO A 645 -15.68 54.19 22.87
CA PRO A 645 -14.35 53.65 23.09
C PRO A 645 -14.05 53.51 24.59
N GLU A 646 -13.37 52.43 24.99
CA GLU A 646 -12.91 52.25 26.40
C GLU A 646 -11.68 53.12 26.73
N ASN A 647 -10.93 53.56 25.71
CA ASN A 647 -9.80 54.49 25.85
C ASN A 647 -10.23 55.88 25.37
N GLY A 648 -10.17 56.87 26.26
CA GLY A 648 -10.70 58.21 26.02
C GLY A 648 -9.77 59.10 25.19
N ASP A 649 -9.88 59.01 23.87
CA ASP A 649 -9.34 59.99 22.93
C ASP A 649 -10.46 60.68 22.12
N HIS A 650 -10.18 61.86 21.57
CA HIS A 650 -11.23 62.86 21.27
C HIS A 650 -12.18 62.53 20.10
N MET A 651 -13.35 61.95 20.40
CA MET A 651 -14.53 62.03 19.52
C MET A 651 -15.12 63.44 19.52
N THR A 652 -15.05 64.14 18.39
CA THR A 652 -15.64 65.48 18.22
C THR A 652 -17.17 65.41 18.17
N GLN A 653 -17.85 66.26 18.94
CA GLN A 653 -19.32 66.26 19.10
C GLN A 653 -20.13 66.71 17.87
N ASN A 654 -19.50 66.77 16.68
CA ASN A 654 -20.11 67.20 15.40
C ASN A 654 -20.12 66.07 14.34
N GLY A 655 -19.81 64.82 14.70
CA GLY A 655 -19.86 63.68 13.79
C GLY A 655 -21.28 63.18 13.50
N ASN A 656 -21.57 62.83 12.25
CA ASN A 656 -22.84 62.21 11.87
C ASN A 656 -22.78 60.70 12.14
N ALA A 657 -23.43 60.23 13.21
CA ALA A 657 -23.31 58.87 13.73
C ALA A 657 -23.61 57.74 12.72
N LEU A 658 -24.41 58.02 11.67
CA LEU A 658 -24.65 57.07 10.58
C LEU A 658 -23.40 56.88 9.70
N SER A 659 -22.66 57.96 9.42
CA SER A 659 -21.42 57.94 8.66
C SER A 659 -20.30 57.24 9.43
N ASP A 660 -20.22 57.43 10.75
CA ASP A 660 -19.30 56.69 11.62
C ASP A 660 -19.61 55.19 11.64
N SER A 661 -20.89 54.81 11.68
CA SER A 661 -21.34 53.42 11.60
C SER A 661 -20.98 52.79 10.24
N ALA A 662 -21.24 53.51 9.14
CA ALA A 662 -20.91 53.06 7.78
C ALA A 662 -19.39 52.95 7.56
N ARG A 663 -18.60 53.91 8.06
CA ARG A 663 -17.14 53.90 8.06
C ARG A 663 -16.57 52.71 8.83
N PHE A 664 -17.10 52.43 10.02
CA PHE A 664 -16.69 51.27 10.82
C PHE A 664 -16.95 49.94 10.10
N ILE A 665 -18.15 49.77 9.54
CA ILE A 665 -18.53 48.57 8.78
C ILE A 665 -17.67 48.45 7.51
N THR A 666 -17.47 49.54 6.77
CA THR A 666 -16.60 49.58 5.59
C THR A 666 -15.20 49.09 5.91
N ASN A 667 -14.56 49.61 6.96
CA ASN A 667 -13.20 49.23 7.33
C ASN A 667 -13.13 47.77 7.83
N SER A 668 -14.13 47.32 8.60
CA SER A 668 -14.20 45.93 9.09
C SER A 668 -14.42 44.92 7.95
N THR A 669 -15.26 45.26 6.95
CA THR A 669 -15.40 44.48 5.72
C THR A 669 -14.12 44.50 4.92
N ARG A 670 -13.56 45.69 4.63
CA ARG A 670 -12.33 45.89 3.86
C ARG A 670 -11.18 45.05 4.40
N ALA A 671 -10.92 45.15 5.70
CA ALA A 671 -9.84 44.41 6.36
C ALA A 671 -9.98 42.87 6.27
N ALA A 672 -11.17 42.35 5.96
CA ALA A 672 -11.45 40.92 5.84
C ALA A 672 -11.58 40.41 4.39
N VAL A 673 -11.89 41.27 3.41
CA VAL A 673 -12.18 40.84 2.02
C VAL A 673 -11.40 41.58 0.93
N GLU A 674 -10.65 42.64 1.27
CA GLU A 674 -9.86 43.39 0.29
C GLU A 674 -8.88 42.52 -0.50
N PRO A 675 -8.09 41.59 0.09
CA PRO A 675 -7.14 40.79 -0.68
C PRO A 675 -7.81 39.93 -1.76
N ILE A 676 -8.86 39.20 -1.41
CA ILE A 676 -9.58 38.31 -2.34
C ILE A 676 -10.35 39.06 -3.42
N LEU A 677 -10.79 40.30 -3.16
CA LEU A 677 -11.34 41.18 -4.20
C LEU A 677 -10.23 41.76 -5.09
N ALA A 678 -9.12 42.22 -4.50
CA ALA A 678 -8.00 42.84 -5.20
C ALA A 678 -7.33 41.91 -6.23
N SER A 679 -7.29 40.59 -5.97
CA SER A 679 -6.77 39.63 -6.96
C SER A 679 -7.64 39.45 -8.19
N HIS A 680 -8.96 39.60 -8.06
CA HIS A 680 -9.90 39.29 -9.13
C HIS A 680 -10.31 40.54 -9.92
N PHE A 681 -10.53 41.65 -9.22
CA PHE A 681 -10.94 42.92 -9.81
C PHE A 681 -9.79 43.93 -9.98
N GLY A 682 -8.61 43.64 -9.44
CA GLY A 682 -7.44 44.52 -9.45
C GLY A 682 -7.32 45.38 -8.19
N GLY A 683 -6.09 45.61 -7.73
CA GLY A 683 -5.83 46.43 -6.53
C GLY A 683 -6.16 47.91 -6.71
N ASP A 684 -5.91 48.45 -7.92
CA ASP A 684 -6.01 49.89 -8.22
C ASP A 684 -7.42 50.47 -8.02
N ILE A 685 -8.47 49.64 -8.07
CA ILE A 685 -9.86 50.08 -7.89
C ILE A 685 -10.39 49.92 -6.45
N MET A 686 -9.62 49.31 -5.53
CA MET A 686 -10.12 48.94 -4.20
C MET A 686 -10.50 50.16 -3.35
N ASP A 687 -9.74 51.26 -3.42
CA ASP A 687 -10.07 52.49 -2.69
C ASP A 687 -11.40 53.11 -3.15
N ASP A 688 -11.64 53.19 -4.46
CA ASP A 688 -12.91 53.64 -5.01
C ASP A 688 -14.06 52.69 -4.69
N PHE A 689 -13.82 51.37 -4.76
CA PHE A 689 -14.80 50.35 -4.40
C PHE A 689 -15.27 50.49 -2.95
N PHE A 690 -14.34 50.56 -1.99
CA PHE A 690 -14.70 50.72 -0.58
C PHE A 690 -15.24 52.11 -0.25
N LEU A 691 -14.85 53.16 -0.97
CA LEU A 691 -15.45 54.49 -0.88
C LEU A 691 -16.93 54.49 -1.36
N ARG A 692 -17.24 53.76 -2.43
CA ARG A 692 -18.62 53.56 -2.92
C ARG A 692 -19.43 52.70 -1.96
N TYR A 693 -18.87 51.62 -1.43
CA TYR A 693 -19.51 50.78 -0.40
C TYR A 693 -19.87 51.58 0.87
N ARG A 694 -19.00 52.49 1.33
CA ARG A 694 -19.32 53.41 2.43
C ARG A 694 -20.52 54.30 2.13
N LYS A 695 -20.58 54.91 0.93
CA LYS A 695 -21.73 55.73 0.52
C LYS A 695 -23.02 54.92 0.48
N ALA A 696 -22.98 53.71 -0.10
CA ALA A 696 -24.14 52.82 -0.19
C ALA A 696 -24.66 52.37 1.20
N LEU A 697 -23.76 52.22 2.20
CA LEU A 697 -24.13 51.98 3.60
C LEU A 697 -24.77 53.22 4.27
N GLU A 698 -24.33 54.43 3.92
CA GLU A 698 -24.91 55.70 4.40
C GLU A 698 -26.30 55.95 3.81
N GLU A 699 -26.45 55.73 2.50
CA GLU A 699 -27.69 55.94 1.75
C GLU A 699 -28.78 54.92 2.12
N LYS A 700 -28.43 53.64 2.31
CA LYS A 700 -29.41 52.62 2.74
C LYS A 700 -29.72 52.63 4.24
N HIS A 701 -29.26 53.64 4.98
CA HIS A 701 -29.60 53.94 6.37
C HIS A 701 -29.53 52.70 7.31
N LEU A 702 -28.42 51.95 7.24
CA LEU A 702 -28.28 50.70 7.98
C LEU A 702 -28.54 50.92 9.49
N PRO A 703 -29.46 50.17 10.13
CA PRO A 703 -29.84 50.46 11.51
C PRO A 703 -28.66 50.30 12.46
N ILE A 704 -28.40 51.35 13.25
CA ILE A 704 -27.29 51.47 14.23
C ILE A 704 -27.33 50.35 15.31
N LYS A 705 -28.43 49.59 15.39
CA LYS A 705 -28.64 48.45 16.30
C LYS A 705 -28.49 47.07 15.64
N SER A 706 -27.97 46.97 14.41
CA SER A 706 -27.76 45.69 13.71
C SER A 706 -26.97 44.69 14.55
N LYS A 707 -27.44 43.44 14.60
CA LYS A 707 -26.79 42.33 15.28
C LYS A 707 -26.41 41.22 14.30
N MET A 708 -25.31 40.54 14.60
CA MET A 708 -24.81 39.38 13.87
C MET A 708 -25.08 38.10 14.67
N SER A 709 -25.76 37.14 14.04
CA SER A 709 -25.98 35.80 14.59
C SER A 709 -24.68 34.99 14.52
N ASN A 710 -24.28 34.38 15.64
CA ASN A 710 -23.11 33.51 15.73
C ASN A 710 -23.47 32.23 16.48
N LEU A 711 -22.96 31.09 16.04
CA LEU A 711 -23.15 29.79 16.70
C LEU A 711 -21.91 29.45 17.53
N VAL A 712 -22.09 28.96 18.76
CA VAL A 712 -21.04 28.42 19.64
C VAL A 712 -21.28 26.93 19.85
N ILE A 713 -20.24 26.09 19.77
CA ILE A 713 -20.30 24.63 19.90
C ILE A 713 -19.14 24.12 20.77
N SER A 714 -19.38 23.13 21.64
CA SER A 714 -18.35 22.40 22.40
C SER A 714 -18.42 20.89 22.13
N LEU A 715 -17.26 20.24 21.97
CA LEU A 715 -17.10 18.88 21.42
C LEU A 715 -16.07 18.02 22.19
N ARG A 716 -16.26 16.69 22.21
CA ARG A 716 -15.39 15.67 22.88
C ARG A 716 -15.25 14.36 22.08
N GLU A 717 -14.14 13.63 22.23
CA GLU A 717 -13.69 12.47 21.40
C GLU A 717 -13.81 11.06 22.09
N ARG A 718 -13.54 9.93 21.37
CA ARG A 718 -13.78 8.48 21.73
C ARG A 718 -12.58 7.47 21.43
N GLU A 719 -12.30 6.49 22.32
CA GLU A 719 -11.01 5.75 22.59
C GLU A 719 -10.75 4.29 22.01
N ARG A 720 -9.46 3.83 21.75
CA ARG A 720 -8.96 2.44 21.30
C ARG A 720 -7.39 2.14 21.53
N GLU A 721 -6.82 0.89 21.41
CA GLU A 721 -5.50 0.42 22.05
C GLU A 721 -4.54 -0.70 21.37
N ARG A 722 -3.19 -0.80 21.72
CA ARG A 722 -2.11 -1.94 21.74
C ARG A 722 -1.01 -2.32 20.62
N ALA A 723 0.07 -3.13 20.96
CA ALA A 723 1.37 -3.51 20.22
C ALA A 723 2.20 -4.74 20.88
N ALA A 724 3.41 -5.36 20.57
CA ALA A 724 4.43 -5.62 19.45
C ALA A 724 5.64 -6.64 19.79
N GLY A 725 6.57 -7.07 18.85
CA GLY A 725 8.01 -7.64 18.98
C GLY A 725 8.33 -9.20 19.11
N GLU A 726 9.45 -9.91 18.76
CA GLU A 726 10.81 -9.79 18.10
C GLU A 726 11.53 -11.21 17.99
N ALA A 727 12.72 -11.41 17.32
CA ALA A 727 13.64 -12.62 17.17
C ALA A 727 13.24 -13.79 16.18
N CYS A 728 14.04 -14.83 15.73
CA CYS A 728 15.45 -15.39 15.91
C CYS A 728 16.09 -16.11 14.61
N ARG A 729 17.29 -16.79 14.58
CA ARG A 729 18.13 -17.18 13.33
C ARG A 729 18.92 -18.54 13.28
N LEU A 730 18.75 -19.45 12.28
CA LEU A 730 19.77 -20.44 11.73
C LEU A 730 19.29 -21.31 10.50
N ALA A 731 20.09 -21.56 9.43
CA ALA A 731 20.04 -22.72 8.47
C ALA A 731 20.97 -22.60 7.21
N MET A 732 21.48 -23.71 6.65
CA MET A 732 22.13 -23.79 5.31
C MET A 732 22.07 -25.23 4.70
N GLU A 733 22.34 -25.33 3.39
CA GLU A 733 22.39 -26.56 2.55
C GLU A 733 21.18 -27.52 2.58
N VAL A 734 20.04 -27.07 2.04
CA VAL A 734 18.96 -27.97 1.59
C VAL A 734 19.15 -28.25 0.09
N LYS A 735 19.34 -29.53 -0.30
CA LYS A 735 19.23 -29.94 -1.71
C LYS A 735 17.80 -29.69 -2.19
N VAL A 736 17.64 -28.88 -3.25
CA VAL A 736 16.34 -28.30 -3.61
C VAL A 736 15.36 -29.35 -4.14
N LEU A 737 14.31 -29.63 -3.37
CA LEU A 737 13.19 -30.49 -3.73
C LEU A 737 12.14 -29.65 -4.47
N ASN A 738 11.99 -29.80 -5.79
CA ASN A 738 10.98 -29.09 -6.55
C ASN A 738 9.94 -30.06 -7.13
N MET A 739 8.68 -29.61 -7.21
CA MET A 739 7.65 -30.28 -8.01
C MET A 739 7.74 -29.82 -9.47
N ASN A 740 7.23 -30.61 -10.42
CA ASN A 740 7.23 -30.26 -11.84
C ASN A 740 6.26 -29.10 -12.13
N GLY A 741 6.80 -27.92 -12.46
CA GLY A 741 6.03 -26.75 -12.89
C GLY A 741 5.48 -26.81 -14.32
N GLY A 742 4.86 -25.72 -14.78
CA GLY A 742 4.33 -25.57 -16.14
C GLY A 742 2.94 -26.21 -16.38
N GLU A 743 2.55 -26.30 -17.66
CA GLU A 743 1.19 -26.68 -18.11
C GLU A 743 1.13 -28.06 -18.81
N GLY A 744 2.25 -28.79 -18.86
CA GLY A 744 2.37 -30.09 -19.53
C GLY A 744 1.64 -31.25 -18.84
N GLU A 745 1.59 -32.40 -19.51
CA GLU A 745 0.91 -33.63 -19.02
C GLU A 745 1.48 -34.15 -17.69
N THR A 746 2.75 -33.86 -17.41
CA THR A 746 3.51 -34.28 -16.22
C THR A 746 3.65 -33.18 -15.17
N SER A 747 2.95 -32.04 -15.30
CA SER A 747 3.04 -30.93 -14.33
C SER A 747 2.10 -31.11 -13.14
N TYR A 748 2.48 -30.56 -11.99
CA TYR A 748 1.68 -30.62 -10.77
C TYR A 748 0.32 -29.93 -10.95
N ALA A 749 0.30 -28.77 -11.59
CA ALA A 749 -0.91 -27.96 -11.78
C ALA A 749 -2.03 -28.71 -12.53
N LYS A 750 -1.67 -29.51 -13.54
CA LYS A 750 -2.65 -30.31 -14.33
C LYS A 750 -3.12 -31.56 -13.58
N ASN A 751 -2.28 -32.13 -12.71
CA ASN A 751 -2.52 -33.43 -12.07
C ASN A 751 -3.12 -33.34 -10.63
N SER A 752 -3.20 -32.14 -10.03
CA SER A 752 -3.68 -31.92 -8.65
C SER A 752 -5.14 -31.46 -8.52
N SER A 753 -6.00 -31.67 -9.54
CA SER A 753 -7.30 -31.00 -9.67
C SER A 753 -8.51 -31.91 -9.93
N ILE A 754 -8.88 -32.74 -8.94
CA ILE A 754 -10.14 -33.52 -8.96
C ILE A 754 -11.37 -32.58 -8.83
N GLN A 755 -12.48 -32.94 -9.47
CA GLN A 755 -13.81 -32.33 -9.24
C GLN A 755 -14.61 -33.18 -8.25
N VAL A 756 -15.26 -32.53 -7.29
CA VAL A 756 -16.34 -33.14 -6.49
C VAL A 756 -17.65 -32.58 -7.03
N CYS A 757 -18.52 -33.44 -7.56
CA CYS A 757 -19.88 -33.07 -7.94
C CYS A 757 -20.73 -32.85 -6.69
N SER A 758 -21.55 -31.80 -6.68
CA SER A 758 -22.54 -31.57 -5.63
C SER A 758 -23.77 -32.46 -5.83
N CYS A 759 -23.93 -33.48 -4.98
CA CYS A 759 -25.16 -34.27 -4.87
C CYS A 759 -25.75 -34.18 -3.45
N THR A 760 -26.97 -33.66 -3.35
CA THR A 760 -27.77 -33.61 -2.12
C THR A 760 -28.64 -34.86 -2.00
N ASP A 761 -28.80 -35.36 -0.76
CA ASP A 761 -29.83 -36.29 -0.28
C ASP A 761 -30.05 -37.64 -0.99
N ALA A 762 -29.68 -38.74 -0.31
CA ALA A 762 -30.51 -39.95 -0.17
C ALA A 762 -29.95 -40.91 0.92
N CYS A 763 -30.81 -41.78 1.47
CA CYS A 763 -30.52 -42.67 2.60
C CYS A 763 -30.11 -44.11 2.21
N LEU A 764 -29.83 -44.93 3.26
CA LEU A 764 -29.70 -46.41 3.30
C LEU A 764 -28.26 -46.96 3.06
N PRO A 765 -27.96 -48.20 3.52
CA PRO A 765 -27.95 -48.54 4.94
C PRO A 765 -26.63 -49.21 5.41
N LYS A 766 -26.42 -49.29 6.73
CA LYS A 766 -25.28 -50.03 7.30
C LYS A 766 -25.48 -51.54 7.15
N ASP A 767 -24.62 -52.23 6.40
CA ASP A 767 -23.91 -53.44 6.88
C ASP A 767 -22.92 -54.04 5.86
N ARG A 768 -21.89 -54.71 6.41
CA ARG A 768 -20.94 -55.64 5.74
C ARG A 768 -20.17 -55.15 4.50
N LEU A 769 -18.87 -54.90 4.69
CA LEU A 769 -17.82 -55.73 4.09
C LEU A 769 -16.46 -55.49 4.75
N LEU A 770 -15.90 -56.54 5.36
CA LEU A 770 -14.49 -56.63 5.72
C LEU A 770 -13.78 -57.44 4.62
N ILE A 771 -12.60 -57.03 4.15
CA ILE A 771 -11.42 -57.87 3.76
C ILE A 771 -10.44 -57.10 2.86
N MET A 772 -9.25 -56.86 3.42
CA MET A 772 -7.90 -56.75 2.81
C MET A 772 -7.49 -55.60 1.85
N PHE A 773 -6.28 -55.09 2.13
CA PHE A 773 -5.39 -54.20 1.35
C PHE A 773 -5.90 -52.82 0.85
N PRO A 774 -6.09 -51.84 1.75
CA PRO A 774 -6.09 -50.41 1.44
C PRO A 774 -4.68 -49.77 1.34
N SER A 775 -3.61 -50.52 1.62
CA SER A 775 -2.33 -49.96 2.09
C SER A 775 -1.55 -49.09 1.09
N LEU A 776 -1.59 -49.39 -0.21
CA LEU A 776 -0.70 -48.76 -1.22
C LEU A 776 -0.94 -47.26 -1.48
N ILE A 777 -1.89 -46.66 -0.79
CA ILE A 777 -2.57 -45.43 -1.20
C ILE A 777 -2.28 -44.25 -0.24
N ASN A 778 -2.11 -44.52 1.05
CA ASN A 778 -2.26 -43.48 2.08
C ASN A 778 -1.05 -42.55 2.29
N SER A 779 -0.01 -42.61 1.45
CA SER A 779 1.21 -41.79 1.61
C SER A 779 1.54 -40.79 0.50
N LEU A 780 0.90 -40.85 -0.68
CA LEU A 780 1.17 -39.87 -1.75
C LEU A 780 -0.03 -39.06 -2.21
N LEU A 781 -1.24 -39.46 -1.86
CA LEU A 781 -2.47 -38.88 -2.40
C LEU A 781 -2.84 -37.51 -1.81
N SER A 782 -2.02 -36.94 -0.93
CA SER A 782 -2.13 -35.57 -0.42
C SER A 782 -1.85 -34.50 -1.48
N CYS A 783 -0.76 -34.66 -2.23
CA CYS A 783 -0.46 -33.86 -3.44
C CYS A 783 -1.60 -33.95 -4.48
N LEU A 784 -2.35 -35.05 -4.46
CA LEU A 784 -3.26 -35.46 -5.53
C LEU A 784 -4.72 -35.14 -5.22
N THR A 785 -5.05 -35.01 -3.94
CA THR A 785 -6.36 -34.61 -3.42
C THR A 785 -6.32 -33.27 -2.68
N GLN A 786 -5.27 -32.46 -2.86
CA GLN A 786 -5.09 -31.16 -2.19
C GLN A 786 -6.38 -30.31 -2.22
N LYS A 787 -7.07 -30.23 -3.36
CA LYS A 787 -8.35 -29.53 -3.50
C LYS A 787 -9.49 -30.14 -2.65
N SER A 788 -9.55 -31.46 -2.52
CA SER A 788 -10.52 -32.16 -1.66
C SER A 788 -10.17 -31.98 -0.17
N ILE A 789 -8.88 -32.08 0.20
CA ILE A 789 -8.39 -31.80 1.55
C ILE A 789 -8.75 -30.36 1.96
N LEU A 790 -8.55 -29.40 1.07
CA LEU A 790 -8.93 -28.00 1.27
C LEU A 790 -10.44 -27.78 1.36
N GLN A 791 -11.25 -28.58 0.66
CA GLN A 791 -12.72 -28.58 0.83
C GLN A 791 -13.13 -29.16 2.19
N THR A 792 -12.52 -30.26 2.64
CA THR A 792 -12.81 -30.88 3.94
C THR A 792 -12.35 -30.01 5.11
N ALA A 793 -11.17 -29.40 5.03
CA ALA A 793 -10.62 -28.49 6.04
C ALA A 793 -11.19 -27.06 5.97
N ARG A 794 -12.05 -26.76 4.98
CA ARG A 794 -12.62 -25.43 4.77
C ARG A 794 -13.33 -24.90 6.02
N SER A 795 -14.11 -25.73 6.70
CA SER A 795 -14.80 -25.36 7.94
C SER A 795 -13.83 -24.91 9.03
N ALA A 796 -12.73 -25.63 9.24
CA ALA A 796 -11.70 -25.29 10.23
C ALA A 796 -10.96 -23.98 9.86
N VAL A 797 -10.73 -23.73 8.56
CA VAL A 797 -10.20 -22.45 8.08
C VAL A 797 -11.20 -21.32 8.33
N GLU A 798 -12.47 -21.51 7.95
CA GLU A 798 -13.53 -20.50 8.14
C GLU A 798 -13.77 -20.19 9.62
N GLU A 799 -13.81 -21.19 10.49
CA GLU A 799 -13.97 -21.02 11.94
C GLU A 799 -12.77 -20.31 12.57
N ALA A 800 -11.54 -20.72 12.27
CA ALA A 800 -10.33 -20.06 12.77
C ALA A 800 -10.22 -18.59 12.29
N VAL A 801 -10.65 -18.30 11.06
CA VAL A 801 -10.75 -16.94 10.51
C VAL A 801 -11.86 -16.14 11.21
N LEU A 802 -13.04 -16.73 11.44
CA LEU A 802 -14.14 -16.09 12.15
C LEU A 802 -13.78 -15.78 13.62
N GLU A 803 -13.02 -16.67 14.28
CA GLU A 803 -12.48 -16.44 15.62
C GLU A 803 -11.44 -15.31 15.63
N LEU A 804 -10.50 -15.29 14.68
CA LEU A 804 -9.54 -14.19 14.48
C LEU A 804 -10.28 -12.85 14.28
N CYS A 805 -11.38 -12.88 13.54
CA CYS A 805 -12.28 -11.74 13.34
C CYS A 805 -13.25 -11.44 14.49
N SER A 806 -13.36 -12.30 15.51
CA SER A 806 -14.20 -12.06 16.70
C SER A 806 -13.48 -11.37 17.85
N ALA A 807 -12.16 -11.18 17.75
CA ALA A 807 -11.37 -10.40 18.69
C ALA A 807 -11.91 -8.95 18.82
N VAL A 808 -11.71 -8.36 20.00
CA VAL A 808 -12.29 -7.05 20.38
C VAL A 808 -11.91 -5.93 19.40
N SER A 809 -10.71 -6.00 18.82
CA SER A 809 -10.28 -5.17 17.70
C SER A 809 -10.15 -6.01 16.42
N PHE A 810 -11.00 -5.70 15.42
CA PHE A 810 -10.86 -6.22 14.07
C PHE A 810 -9.78 -5.41 13.34
N PRO A 811 -8.73 -6.03 12.76
CA PRO A 811 -7.58 -5.29 12.26
C PRO A 811 -7.87 -4.61 10.91
N SER A 812 -7.25 -3.45 10.66
CA SER A 812 -7.36 -2.72 9.38
C SER A 812 -6.46 -3.27 8.28
N LYS A 813 -5.50 -4.11 8.65
CA LYS A 813 -4.55 -4.83 7.79
C LYS A 813 -4.58 -6.30 8.20
N LEU A 814 -4.61 -7.23 7.26
CA LEU A 814 -4.59 -8.66 7.57
C LEU A 814 -3.54 -9.36 6.72
N SER A 815 -2.55 -9.96 7.37
CA SER A 815 -1.46 -10.68 6.70
C SER A 815 -1.72 -12.18 6.72
N VAL A 816 -1.87 -12.79 5.55
CA VAL A 816 -2.06 -14.24 5.36
C VAL A 816 -0.81 -14.82 4.70
N ALA A 817 -0.37 -16.00 5.13
CA ALA A 817 0.68 -16.74 4.45
C ALA A 817 0.28 -18.21 4.23
N ASP A 818 0.33 -18.66 2.97
CA ASP A 818 0.18 -20.06 2.57
C ASP A 818 1.59 -20.67 2.37
N LEU A 819 1.88 -21.75 3.09
CA LEU A 819 3.21 -22.36 3.17
C LEU A 819 3.24 -23.70 2.42
N GLY A 820 4.19 -23.85 1.49
CA GLY A 820 4.23 -24.96 0.53
C GLY A 820 3.23 -24.80 -0.62
N CYS A 821 3.09 -23.58 -1.15
CA CYS A 821 2.11 -23.26 -2.18
C CYS A 821 2.48 -23.84 -3.56
N SER A 822 1.59 -24.67 -4.12
CA SER A 822 1.81 -25.31 -5.43
C SER A 822 2.00 -24.31 -6.58
N SER A 823 2.65 -24.72 -7.67
CA SER A 823 2.81 -23.89 -8.89
C SER A 823 1.52 -23.64 -9.70
N GLY A 824 0.36 -24.12 -9.23
CA GLY A 824 -0.92 -24.13 -9.97
C GLY A 824 -2.05 -23.31 -9.31
N PRO A 825 -3.23 -23.23 -9.95
CA PRO A 825 -4.35 -22.39 -9.50
C PRO A 825 -4.89 -22.75 -8.10
N ASN A 826 -4.60 -23.95 -7.60
CA ASN A 826 -4.92 -24.38 -6.23
C ASN A 826 -4.26 -23.47 -5.16
N ALA A 827 -3.07 -22.92 -5.42
CA ALA A 827 -2.35 -22.03 -4.48
C ALA A 827 -3.11 -20.75 -4.12
N LEU A 828 -4.07 -20.35 -4.94
CA LEU A 828 -4.89 -19.16 -4.70
C LEU A 828 -6.23 -19.48 -4.01
N SER A 829 -6.60 -20.77 -3.90
CA SER A 829 -7.92 -21.16 -3.39
C SER A 829 -8.09 -20.97 -1.89
N VAL A 830 -7.05 -21.27 -1.10
CA VAL A 830 -7.00 -21.01 0.35
C VAL A 830 -7.12 -19.52 0.63
N VAL A 831 -6.24 -18.75 -0.01
CA VAL A 831 -6.17 -17.30 0.10
C VAL A 831 -7.49 -16.64 -0.30
N SER A 832 -8.13 -17.12 -1.38
CA SER A 832 -9.49 -16.69 -1.76
C SER A 832 -10.49 -17.00 -0.65
N SER A 833 -10.51 -18.22 -0.10
CA SER A 833 -11.46 -18.61 0.95
C SER A 833 -11.28 -17.79 2.23
N VAL A 834 -10.05 -17.46 2.63
CA VAL A 834 -9.78 -16.58 3.78
C VAL A 834 -10.31 -15.17 3.50
N VAL A 835 -9.98 -14.59 2.33
CA VAL A 835 -10.45 -13.24 1.94
C VAL A 835 -11.98 -13.18 1.87
N ASP A 836 -12.62 -14.11 1.18
CA ASP A 836 -14.08 -14.15 0.99
C ASP A 836 -14.81 -14.30 2.34
N THR A 837 -14.29 -15.11 3.27
CA THR A 837 -14.87 -15.27 4.62
C THR A 837 -14.68 -14.04 5.50
N VAL A 838 -13.52 -13.38 5.45
CA VAL A 838 -13.28 -12.09 6.13
C VAL A 838 -14.21 -11.01 5.57
N GLU A 839 -14.41 -10.96 4.25
CA GLU A 839 -15.30 -9.99 3.60
C GLU A 839 -16.78 -10.25 3.87
N GLU A 840 -17.22 -11.51 3.89
CA GLU A 840 -18.57 -11.88 4.32
C GLU A 840 -18.79 -11.50 5.78
N ARG A 841 -17.82 -11.78 6.66
CA ARG A 841 -17.92 -11.43 8.08
C ARG A 841 -17.92 -9.92 8.29
N CYS A 842 -17.11 -9.15 7.56
CA CYS A 842 -17.19 -7.70 7.53
C CYS A 842 -18.59 -7.22 7.14
N ARG A 843 -19.18 -7.78 6.08
CA ARG A 843 -20.51 -7.42 5.59
C ARG A 843 -21.61 -7.69 6.61
N GLN A 844 -21.60 -8.86 7.25
CA GLN A 844 -22.50 -9.23 8.35
C GLN A 844 -22.39 -8.26 9.54
N LEU A 845 -21.18 -7.76 9.83
CA LEU A 845 -20.90 -6.84 10.95
C LEU A 845 -21.00 -5.35 10.57
N GLY A 846 -21.37 -5.01 9.34
CA GLY A 846 -21.41 -3.62 8.85
C GLY A 846 -20.03 -2.92 8.79
N ARG A 847 -18.93 -3.69 8.72
CA ARG A 847 -17.54 -3.21 8.70
C ARG A 847 -16.98 -3.19 7.28
N ARG A 848 -15.97 -2.35 7.03
CA ARG A 848 -15.17 -2.44 5.80
C ARG A 848 -14.19 -3.62 5.89
N PRO A 849 -13.88 -4.30 4.77
CA PRO A 849 -12.76 -5.25 4.70
C PRO A 849 -11.41 -4.59 5.05
N PRO A 850 -10.41 -5.37 5.49
CA PRO A 850 -9.03 -4.89 5.69
C PRO A 850 -8.27 -4.76 4.37
N GLU A 851 -7.07 -4.15 4.43
CA GLU A 851 -6.05 -4.37 3.40
C GLU A 851 -5.39 -5.73 3.62
N PHE A 852 -5.51 -6.65 2.66
CA PHE A 852 -4.90 -7.98 2.73
C PHE A 852 -3.48 -7.97 2.17
N GLN A 853 -2.50 -8.45 2.94
CA GLN A 853 -1.18 -8.86 2.43
C GLN A 853 -1.14 -10.38 2.39
N LEU A 854 -0.81 -10.94 1.23
CA LEU A 854 -1.02 -12.33 0.90
C LEU A 854 0.31 -12.92 0.43
N PHE A 855 0.90 -13.77 1.25
CA PHE A 855 2.18 -14.40 0.99
C PHE A 855 1.98 -15.84 0.51
N LEU A 856 2.64 -16.19 -0.57
CA LEU A 856 2.65 -17.52 -1.16
C LEU A 856 4.09 -18.04 -1.04
N ASN A 857 4.35 -18.97 -0.12
CA ASN A 857 5.69 -19.50 0.14
C ASN A 857 5.90 -20.89 -0.45
N ASP A 858 7.02 -21.07 -1.14
CA ASP A 858 7.60 -22.38 -1.44
C ASP A 858 9.12 -22.24 -1.65
N LEU A 859 9.82 -23.34 -1.93
CA LEU A 859 11.27 -23.35 -2.19
C LEU A 859 11.65 -22.51 -3.43
N PRO A 860 12.88 -21.94 -3.49
CA PRO A 860 13.30 -21.02 -4.57
C PRO A 860 13.31 -21.58 -6.00
N GLY A 861 13.08 -22.89 -6.18
CA GLY A 861 12.96 -23.53 -7.49
C GLY A 861 11.52 -23.80 -7.94
N ASN A 862 10.50 -23.51 -7.13
CA ASN A 862 9.09 -23.55 -7.53
C ASN A 862 8.83 -22.55 -8.67
N ASP A 863 7.85 -22.84 -9.54
CA ASP A 863 7.48 -21.98 -10.66
C ASP A 863 6.49 -20.88 -10.23
N PHE A 864 7.01 -19.91 -9.45
CA PHE A 864 6.25 -18.73 -9.01
C PHE A 864 5.71 -17.92 -10.20
N ASN A 865 6.41 -17.91 -11.34
CA ASN A 865 5.95 -17.22 -12.54
C ASN A 865 4.56 -17.73 -13.02
N SER A 866 4.26 -19.02 -12.93
CA SER A 866 2.94 -19.56 -13.32
C SER A 866 1.85 -19.22 -12.30
N VAL A 867 2.18 -19.16 -11.01
CA VAL A 867 1.30 -18.64 -9.95
C VAL A 867 1.00 -17.15 -10.18
N PHE A 868 2.02 -16.35 -10.52
CA PHE A 868 1.91 -14.91 -10.74
C PHE A 868 1.07 -14.56 -11.98
N ARG A 869 1.17 -15.32 -13.08
CA ARG A 869 0.27 -15.19 -14.24
C ARG A 869 -1.19 -15.48 -13.87
N SER A 870 -1.44 -16.40 -12.95
CA SER A 870 -2.79 -16.79 -12.53
C SER A 870 -3.53 -15.72 -11.71
N LEU A 871 -2.82 -14.70 -11.20
CA LEU A 871 -3.41 -13.63 -10.38
C LEU A 871 -4.41 -12.74 -11.14
N GLN A 872 -4.22 -12.53 -12.45
CA GLN A 872 -5.16 -11.73 -13.24
C GLN A 872 -6.56 -12.36 -13.26
N ALA A 873 -6.64 -13.65 -13.58
CA ALA A 873 -7.91 -14.39 -13.59
C ALA A 873 -8.58 -14.45 -12.22
N LEU A 874 -7.81 -14.41 -11.12
CA LEU A 874 -8.37 -14.28 -9.77
C LEU A 874 -9.01 -12.90 -9.55
N HIS A 875 -8.33 -11.81 -9.93
CA HIS A 875 -8.88 -10.46 -9.77
C HIS A 875 -10.16 -10.27 -10.60
N GLU A 876 -10.14 -10.67 -11.88
CA GLU A 876 -11.30 -10.65 -12.78
C GLU A 876 -12.47 -11.47 -12.20
N LYS A 877 -12.20 -12.66 -11.66
CA LYS A 877 -13.21 -13.50 -11.00
C LYS A 877 -13.79 -12.85 -9.73
N ARG A 878 -12.97 -12.19 -8.91
CA ARG A 878 -13.44 -11.49 -7.70
C ARG A 878 -14.30 -10.28 -8.06
N GLU A 879 -13.89 -9.49 -9.05
CA GLU A 879 -14.69 -8.36 -9.57
C GLU A 879 -16.02 -8.84 -10.17
N ALA A 880 -16.02 -9.91 -10.99
CA ALA A 880 -17.24 -10.49 -11.54
C ALA A 880 -18.18 -11.10 -10.47
N SER A 881 -17.63 -11.59 -9.35
CA SER A 881 -18.40 -12.10 -8.20
C SER A 881 -18.93 -10.97 -7.29
N ALA A 882 -18.34 -9.78 -7.38
CA ALA A 882 -18.73 -8.60 -6.62
C ALA A 882 -19.92 -7.88 -7.30
N GLY A 883 -21.11 -8.41 -7.08
CA GLY A 883 -22.37 -7.77 -7.51
C GLY A 883 -22.44 -6.29 -7.14
N VAL A 884 -23.04 -5.50 -8.05
CA VAL A 884 -23.00 -4.03 -8.09
C VAL A 884 -23.18 -3.38 -6.71
N GLY A 885 -22.19 -2.59 -6.29
CA GLY A 885 -22.19 -1.84 -5.02
C GLY A 885 -21.49 -2.52 -3.83
N LYS A 886 -20.98 -3.75 -3.98
CA LYS A 886 -20.12 -4.37 -2.96
C LYS A 886 -18.74 -3.71 -2.90
N VAL A 887 -18.24 -3.46 -1.68
CA VAL A 887 -16.86 -3.00 -1.42
C VAL A 887 -15.99 -4.21 -1.09
N LEU A 888 -15.00 -4.49 -1.95
CA LEU A 888 -13.94 -5.48 -1.70
C LEU A 888 -12.76 -4.86 -0.93
N GLY A 889 -12.02 -5.70 -0.22
CA GLY A 889 -10.71 -5.38 0.34
C GLY A 889 -9.61 -5.48 -0.71
N GLN A 890 -8.66 -4.53 -0.66
CA GLN A 890 -7.47 -4.55 -1.51
C GLN A 890 -6.57 -5.72 -1.13
N CYS A 891 -6.03 -6.40 -2.14
CA CYS A 891 -5.23 -7.61 -1.98
C CYS A 891 -3.84 -7.41 -2.61
N PHE A 892 -2.80 -7.55 -1.80
CA PHE A 892 -1.40 -7.39 -2.20
C PHE A 892 -0.72 -8.76 -2.11
N VAL A 893 -0.30 -9.32 -3.25
CA VAL A 893 0.25 -10.69 -3.32
C VAL A 893 1.76 -10.67 -3.50
N ALA A 894 2.47 -11.54 -2.79
CA ALA A 894 3.92 -11.71 -2.90
C ALA A 894 4.32 -13.20 -2.81
N GLY A 895 5.23 -13.64 -3.69
CA GLY A 895 5.85 -14.97 -3.62
C GLY A 895 7.10 -14.94 -2.74
N VAL A 896 7.23 -15.88 -1.81
CA VAL A 896 8.28 -15.91 -0.77
C VAL A 896 9.15 -17.15 -0.96
N PRO A 897 10.31 -17.03 -1.65
CA PRO A 897 11.22 -18.15 -1.87
C PRO A 897 11.96 -18.56 -0.57
N GLY A 898 11.70 -19.75 -0.07
CA GLY A 898 12.41 -20.28 1.10
C GLY A 898 11.77 -21.53 1.70
N SER A 899 12.53 -22.25 2.53
CA SER A 899 12.00 -23.40 3.29
C SER A 899 11.20 -22.93 4.50
N PHE A 900 9.95 -23.38 4.61
CA PHE A 900 9.11 -23.09 5.78
C PHE A 900 9.62 -23.71 7.08
N HIS A 901 10.58 -24.63 7.05
CA HIS A 901 11.18 -25.18 8.28
C HIS A 901 11.99 -24.16 9.08
N GLY A 902 12.38 -23.04 8.47
CA GLY A 902 12.97 -21.88 9.15
C GLY A 902 12.06 -20.65 9.11
N ARG A 903 12.60 -19.49 9.49
CA ARG A 903 11.91 -18.21 9.35
C ARG A 903 11.89 -17.70 7.91
N LEU A 904 10.77 -17.06 7.58
CA LEU A 904 10.41 -16.48 6.29
C LEU A 904 9.89 -15.04 6.43
N PHE A 905 9.53 -14.58 7.64
CA PHE A 905 8.86 -13.30 7.88
C PHE A 905 9.40 -12.56 9.11
N GLN A 906 9.20 -11.24 9.18
CA GLN A 906 9.50 -10.44 10.38
C GLN A 906 8.65 -10.86 11.60
N SER A 907 9.15 -10.74 12.83
CA SER A 907 8.47 -11.26 14.03
C SER A 907 7.17 -10.52 14.30
N ARG A 908 6.07 -11.18 14.67
CA ARG A 908 4.71 -10.59 14.76
C ARG A 908 4.36 -9.73 13.53
N SER A 909 4.32 -10.34 12.34
CA SER A 909 3.89 -9.71 11.08
C SER A 909 2.75 -10.45 10.38
N ILE A 910 2.62 -11.77 10.60
CA ILE A 910 1.56 -12.61 10.05
C ILE A 910 0.37 -12.68 11.02
N HIS A 911 -0.85 -12.73 10.48
CA HIS A 911 -2.11 -12.83 11.24
C HIS A 911 -2.74 -14.23 11.13
N PHE A 912 -2.60 -14.84 9.95
CA PHE A 912 -3.08 -16.19 9.67
C PHE A 912 -2.02 -16.98 8.87
N PHE A 913 -1.58 -18.12 9.39
CA PHE A 913 -0.81 -19.10 8.64
C PHE A 913 -1.71 -20.23 8.14
N HIS A 914 -1.46 -20.69 6.92
CA HIS A 914 -1.97 -21.95 6.41
C HIS A 914 -0.83 -22.80 5.88
N SER A 915 -0.96 -24.12 6.02
CA SER A 915 -0.14 -25.09 5.30
C SER A 915 -1.00 -26.29 4.94
N SER A 916 -0.99 -26.72 3.68
CA SER A 916 -1.61 -28.00 3.30
C SER A 916 -0.63 -28.91 2.58
N SER A 917 -0.54 -30.14 3.09
CA SER A 917 0.17 -31.25 2.47
C SER A 917 1.68 -31.00 2.26
N CYS A 918 2.29 -30.11 3.04
CA CYS A 918 3.73 -29.82 2.95
C CYS A 918 4.53 -30.29 4.17
N LEU A 919 4.00 -30.17 5.40
CA LEU A 919 4.70 -30.51 6.66
C LEU A 919 5.14 -31.99 6.82
N HIS A 920 4.67 -32.89 5.96
CA HIS A 920 5.15 -34.28 5.91
C HIS A 920 6.50 -34.44 5.20
N TRP A 921 6.94 -33.42 4.47
CA TRP A 921 8.29 -33.34 3.89
C TRP A 921 9.26 -32.76 4.92
N LEU A 922 10.30 -33.54 5.23
CA LEU A 922 11.38 -33.17 6.15
C LEU A 922 12.29 -32.12 5.50
N SER A 923 12.99 -31.33 6.32
CA SER A 923 13.96 -30.33 5.82
C SER A 923 15.14 -30.98 5.09
N GLN A 924 15.46 -32.22 5.46
CA GLN A 924 16.46 -33.09 4.86
C GLN A 924 16.11 -34.55 5.19
N ALA A 925 16.70 -35.51 4.46
CA ALA A 925 16.67 -36.90 4.92
C ALA A 925 17.59 -37.05 6.16
N PRO A 926 17.30 -37.97 7.10
CA PRO A 926 17.98 -38.00 8.39
C PRO A 926 19.51 -38.14 8.23
N PRO A 927 20.32 -37.22 8.81
CA PRO A 927 21.76 -37.16 8.54
C PRO A 927 22.51 -38.41 9.00
N GLU A 928 22.03 -39.11 10.03
CA GLU A 928 22.60 -40.39 10.48
C GLU A 928 22.53 -41.49 9.42
N LEU A 929 21.67 -41.34 8.40
CA LEU A 929 21.51 -42.28 7.29
C LEU A 929 22.34 -41.91 6.05
N GLN A 930 22.90 -40.69 6.00
CA GLN A 930 23.63 -40.19 4.83
C GLN A 930 25.16 -40.37 4.92
N GLN A 931 25.74 -40.32 6.13
CA GLN A 931 27.18 -40.08 6.31
C GLN A 931 28.13 -41.27 6.04
N HIS A 932 27.64 -42.48 5.72
CA HIS A 932 28.45 -43.71 5.92
C HIS A 932 28.66 -44.64 4.72
N GLY A 933 28.18 -44.29 3.51
CA GLY A 933 28.51 -45.03 2.27
C GLY A 933 28.08 -46.51 2.22
N VAL A 934 27.27 -46.95 3.18
CA VAL A 934 26.76 -48.31 3.37
C VAL A 934 25.25 -48.22 3.52
N SER A 935 24.49 -49.17 2.93
CA SER A 935 23.02 -49.14 2.97
C SER A 935 22.47 -49.47 4.37
N LEU A 936 22.41 -48.46 5.24
CA LEU A 936 21.86 -48.58 6.60
C LEU A 936 20.36 -48.95 6.59
N ASN A 937 19.64 -48.66 5.50
CA ASN A 937 18.21 -48.94 5.34
C ASN A 937 17.91 -50.17 4.45
N LYS A 938 18.74 -51.22 4.48
CA LYS A 938 18.49 -52.52 3.79
C LYS A 938 18.08 -52.38 2.30
N ARG A 939 18.72 -51.51 1.51
CA ARG A 939 18.39 -51.21 0.10
C ARG A 939 17.02 -50.52 -0.14
N SER A 940 16.34 -50.03 0.90
CA SER A 940 15.10 -49.25 0.78
C SER A 940 15.37 -47.74 0.75
N ILE A 941 14.58 -47.01 -0.05
CA ILE A 941 14.67 -45.54 -0.18
C ILE A 941 13.89 -44.77 0.90
N HIS A 942 13.14 -45.47 1.76
CA HIS A 942 12.32 -44.91 2.85
C HIS A 942 12.17 -45.96 3.98
N ILE A 943 11.56 -45.61 5.11
CA ILE A 943 11.05 -46.60 6.07
C ILE A 943 10.22 -47.65 5.32
N ALA A 944 10.57 -48.92 5.52
CA ALA A 944 9.85 -50.12 5.07
C ALA A 944 9.46 -50.97 6.29
N THR A 945 8.59 -51.97 6.10
CA THR A 945 8.20 -52.93 7.15
C THR A 945 9.41 -53.58 7.83
N GLU A 946 10.45 -53.83 7.06
CA GLU A 946 11.73 -54.44 7.47
C GLU A 946 12.77 -53.44 8.00
N SER A 947 12.53 -52.12 8.00
CA SER A 947 13.54 -51.14 8.39
C SER A 947 13.95 -51.29 9.88
N PRO A 948 15.26 -51.27 10.20
CA PRO A 948 15.74 -51.33 11.58
C PRO A 948 15.17 -50.21 12.47
N PRO A 949 14.97 -50.43 13.79
CA PRO A 949 14.45 -49.41 14.70
C PRO A 949 15.26 -48.10 14.71
N PHE A 950 16.56 -48.14 14.46
CA PHE A 950 17.38 -46.91 14.40
C PHE A 950 17.03 -46.03 13.19
N VAL A 951 16.61 -46.61 12.06
CA VAL A 951 16.14 -45.87 10.88
C VAL A 951 14.84 -45.14 11.22
N VAL A 952 13.88 -45.88 11.80
CA VAL A 952 12.60 -45.31 12.25
C VAL A 952 12.81 -44.16 13.24
N ASN A 953 13.72 -44.36 14.21
CA ASN A 953 14.06 -43.32 15.19
C ASN A 953 14.77 -42.12 14.58
N ALA A 954 15.61 -42.29 13.53
CA ALA A 954 16.26 -41.17 12.84
C ALA A 954 15.24 -40.31 12.08
N TYR A 955 14.31 -40.94 11.36
CA TYR A 955 13.17 -40.26 10.72
C TYR A 955 12.28 -39.53 11.74
N ALA A 956 11.89 -40.19 12.83
CA ALA A 956 11.06 -39.59 13.87
C ALA A 956 11.74 -38.41 14.58
N LYS A 957 13.06 -38.48 14.84
CA LYS A 957 13.85 -37.36 15.38
C LYS A 957 13.95 -36.19 14.40
N GLN A 958 14.21 -36.47 13.13
CA GLN A 958 14.27 -35.44 12.10
C GLN A 958 12.92 -34.72 11.99
N PHE A 959 11.81 -35.46 12.03
CA PHE A 959 10.46 -34.90 12.09
C PHE A 959 10.19 -34.07 13.35
N GLU A 960 10.53 -34.57 14.55
CA GLU A 960 10.35 -33.83 15.80
C GLU A 960 11.16 -32.52 15.80
N LYS A 961 12.41 -32.56 15.32
CA LYS A 961 13.26 -31.37 15.14
C LYS A 961 12.62 -30.39 14.16
N ASP A 962 12.27 -30.83 12.96
CA ASP A 962 11.75 -29.98 11.90
C ASP A 962 10.40 -29.36 12.27
N LEU A 963 9.49 -30.11 12.89
CA LEU A 963 8.24 -29.58 13.42
C LEU A 963 8.48 -28.58 14.57
N SER A 964 9.44 -28.84 15.46
CA SER A 964 9.76 -27.92 16.56
C SER A 964 10.40 -26.61 16.06
N ASP A 965 11.24 -26.67 15.04
CA ASP A 965 11.87 -25.51 14.41
C ASP A 965 10.87 -24.72 13.54
N PHE A 966 9.96 -25.42 12.86
CA PHE A 966 8.80 -24.82 12.20
C PHE A 966 7.92 -24.08 13.21
N LEU A 967 7.48 -24.73 14.29
CA LEU A 967 6.60 -24.12 15.30
C LEU A 967 7.26 -22.88 15.91
N ARG A 968 8.52 -22.95 16.33
CA ARG A 968 9.26 -21.81 16.86
C ARG A 968 9.36 -20.66 15.85
N SER A 969 9.65 -20.96 14.59
CA SER A 969 9.69 -19.95 13.51
C SER A 969 8.33 -19.30 13.29
N ARG A 970 7.24 -20.08 13.29
CA ARG A 970 5.86 -19.57 13.15
C ARG A 970 5.44 -18.77 14.38
N SER A 971 5.82 -19.18 15.59
CA SER A 971 5.45 -18.46 16.80
C SER A 971 6.16 -17.12 16.87
N GLU A 972 7.43 -17.03 16.50
CA GLU A 972 8.15 -15.75 16.36
C GLU A 972 7.41 -14.80 15.38
N GLU A 973 6.94 -15.31 14.24
CA GLU A 973 6.32 -14.57 13.13
C GLU A 973 4.84 -14.19 13.29
N LEU A 974 4.03 -15.02 13.93
CA LEU A 974 2.59 -14.83 14.09
C LEU A 974 2.31 -13.78 15.18
N VAL A 975 1.29 -12.92 14.99
CA VAL A 975 0.83 -12.02 16.07
C VAL A 975 0.24 -12.81 17.24
N ILE A 976 0.24 -12.22 18.44
CA ILE A 976 -0.42 -12.81 19.62
C ILE A 976 -1.91 -13.00 19.34
N GLY A 977 -2.45 -14.19 19.64
CA GLY A 977 -3.84 -14.56 19.29
C GLY A 977 -4.08 -14.79 17.79
N GLY A 978 -3.05 -14.66 16.96
CA GLY A 978 -3.06 -15.07 15.56
C GLY A 978 -3.22 -16.58 15.43
N ARG A 979 -3.72 -17.02 14.28
CA ARG A 979 -4.15 -18.42 14.06
C ARG A 979 -3.31 -19.12 13.00
N MET A 980 -3.23 -20.44 13.09
CA MET A 980 -2.57 -21.28 12.11
C MET A 980 -3.38 -22.55 11.87
N VAL A 981 -3.75 -22.82 10.60
CA VAL A 981 -4.44 -24.06 10.22
C VAL A 981 -3.50 -24.93 9.39
N LEU A 982 -3.27 -26.16 9.86
CA LEU A 982 -2.37 -27.13 9.27
C LEU A 982 -3.15 -28.34 8.78
N THR A 983 -2.87 -28.79 7.56
CA THR A 983 -3.32 -30.09 7.06
C THR A 983 -2.15 -30.89 6.52
N LEU A 984 -2.05 -32.18 6.88
CA LEU A 984 -0.97 -33.06 6.45
C LEU A 984 -1.39 -34.53 6.43
N PRO A 985 -0.73 -35.39 5.62
CA PRO A 985 -0.79 -36.84 5.76
C PRO A 985 -0.58 -37.29 7.19
N CYS A 986 -1.33 -38.29 7.64
CA CYS A 986 -1.08 -38.95 8.91
C CYS A 986 -1.33 -40.46 8.85
N ARG A 987 -0.73 -41.17 9.79
CA ARG A 987 -0.98 -42.61 10.03
C ARG A 987 -1.88 -42.80 11.24
N ARG A 988 -2.75 -43.82 11.17
CA ARG A 988 -3.62 -44.20 12.29
C ARG A 988 -2.93 -45.16 13.26
N THR A 989 -1.98 -45.96 12.75
CA THR A 989 -1.14 -46.82 13.58
C THR A 989 -0.09 -46.02 14.35
N SER A 990 0.28 -46.47 15.55
CA SER A 990 1.38 -45.91 16.33
C SER A 990 2.78 -46.29 15.79
N ASP A 991 2.89 -47.33 14.97
CA ASP A 991 4.12 -47.76 14.31
C ASP A 991 4.28 -47.11 12.92
N PRO A 992 5.39 -46.40 12.61
CA PRO A 992 5.70 -45.89 11.27
C PRO A 992 5.93 -46.94 10.18
N ARG A 993 6.17 -48.21 10.55
CA ARG A 993 6.47 -49.30 9.61
C ARG A 993 5.23 -49.95 8.99
N SER A 994 4.02 -49.50 9.37
CA SER A 994 2.77 -50.06 8.86
C SER A 994 2.64 -49.89 7.35
N GLU A 995 1.97 -50.83 6.69
CA GLU A 995 1.80 -50.79 5.23
C GLU A 995 1.02 -49.55 4.75
N GLU A 996 0.20 -48.94 5.62
CA GLU A 996 -0.49 -47.65 5.41
C GLU A 996 0.50 -46.53 5.01
N VAL A 997 1.77 -46.64 5.44
CA VAL A 997 2.84 -45.70 5.09
C VAL A 997 3.86 -46.30 4.11
N THR A 998 4.30 -47.53 4.37
CA THR A 998 5.53 -48.07 3.76
C THR A 998 5.37 -48.65 2.36
N SER A 999 4.18 -49.19 2.06
CA SER A 999 3.96 -50.05 0.89
C SER A 999 4.11 -49.34 -0.46
N TYR A 1000 3.89 -48.03 -0.50
CA TYR A 1000 4.12 -47.16 -1.64
C TYR A 1000 5.62 -47.09 -2.00
N TRP A 1001 6.46 -46.67 -1.04
CA TRP A 1001 7.90 -46.47 -1.26
C TRP A 1001 8.62 -47.79 -1.50
N THR A 1002 8.09 -48.90 -0.96
CA THR A 1002 8.53 -50.27 -1.30
C THR A 1002 8.32 -50.60 -2.78
N LEU A 1003 7.26 -50.11 -3.43
CA LEU A 1003 7.04 -50.35 -4.87
C LEU A 1003 8.03 -49.56 -5.73
N GLN A 1004 8.30 -48.30 -5.42
CA GLN A 1004 9.34 -47.52 -6.11
C GLN A 1004 10.75 -48.11 -5.88
N THR A 1005 11.03 -48.60 -4.67
CA THR A 1005 12.27 -49.31 -4.36
C THR A 1005 12.43 -50.54 -5.25
N GLN A 1006 11.38 -51.36 -5.43
CA GLN A 1006 11.44 -52.54 -6.30
C GLN A 1006 11.81 -52.15 -7.73
N VAL A 1007 11.13 -51.17 -8.33
CA VAL A 1007 11.41 -50.71 -9.69
C VAL A 1007 12.85 -50.20 -9.85
N LEU A 1008 13.39 -49.47 -8.88
CA LEU A 1008 14.80 -49.06 -8.88
C LEU A 1008 15.74 -50.28 -8.81
N MET A 1009 15.43 -51.28 -7.97
CA MET A 1009 16.24 -52.49 -7.84
C MET A 1009 16.15 -53.41 -9.07
N ASP A 1010 15.08 -53.35 -9.85
CA ASP A 1010 14.97 -54.00 -11.16
C ASP A 1010 15.85 -53.29 -12.19
N MET A 1011 15.85 -51.94 -12.19
CA MET A 1011 16.76 -51.13 -13.00
C MET A 1011 18.25 -51.30 -12.62
N VAL A 1012 18.56 -51.66 -11.36
CA VAL A 1012 19.90 -52.09 -10.94
C VAL A 1012 20.29 -53.44 -11.54
N GLN A 1013 19.36 -54.42 -11.57
CA GLN A 1013 19.62 -55.75 -12.15
C GLN A 1013 19.85 -55.68 -13.67
N GLU A 1014 19.14 -54.78 -14.35
CA GLU A 1014 19.32 -54.52 -15.79
C GLU A 1014 20.48 -53.58 -16.12
N GLY A 1015 21.15 -53.01 -15.11
CA GLY A 1015 22.37 -52.22 -15.27
C GLY A 1015 22.18 -50.75 -15.65
N TYR A 1016 20.96 -50.21 -15.59
CA TYR A 1016 20.68 -48.78 -15.84
C TYR A 1016 21.22 -47.87 -14.73
N ILE A 1017 21.27 -48.36 -13.49
CA ILE A 1017 21.80 -47.67 -12.30
C ILE A 1017 22.57 -48.65 -11.40
N THR A 1018 23.33 -48.14 -10.43
CA THR A 1018 24.08 -48.99 -9.49
C THR A 1018 23.37 -49.14 -8.15
N GLU A 1019 23.59 -50.25 -7.45
CA GLU A 1019 23.09 -50.45 -6.09
C GLU A 1019 23.55 -49.34 -5.13
N ALA A 1020 24.76 -48.79 -5.33
CA ALA A 1020 25.28 -47.67 -4.55
C ALA A 1020 24.47 -46.38 -4.72
N MET A 1021 23.88 -46.14 -5.89
CA MET A 1021 22.98 -44.99 -6.13
C MET A 1021 21.67 -45.18 -5.35
N VAL A 1022 21.07 -46.36 -5.37
CA VAL A 1022 19.84 -46.65 -4.59
C VAL A 1022 20.15 -46.60 -3.08
N ALA A 1023 21.26 -47.20 -2.64
CA ALA A 1023 21.67 -47.27 -1.25
C ALA A 1023 22.01 -45.92 -0.60
N SER A 1024 22.37 -44.90 -1.40
CA SER A 1024 22.65 -43.54 -0.95
C SER A 1024 21.44 -42.61 -1.02
N PHE A 1025 20.33 -43.06 -1.60
CA PHE A 1025 19.10 -42.29 -1.72
C PHE A 1025 18.14 -42.59 -0.54
N ASN A 1026 17.75 -41.56 0.19
CA ASN A 1026 16.71 -41.64 1.23
C ASN A 1026 15.73 -40.48 1.03
N ILE A 1027 14.44 -40.78 0.99
CA ILE A 1027 13.38 -39.82 0.71
C ILE A 1027 13.01 -39.05 1.98
N PRO A 1028 13.04 -37.71 1.98
CA PRO A 1028 12.81 -36.89 3.17
C PRO A 1028 11.32 -36.73 3.51
N CYS A 1029 10.65 -37.83 3.87
CA CYS A 1029 9.23 -37.87 4.19
C CYS A 1029 8.97 -38.53 5.56
N TYR A 1030 7.98 -38.05 6.32
CA TYR A 1030 7.47 -38.72 7.51
C TYR A 1030 5.97 -38.49 7.67
N ALA A 1031 5.21 -39.57 7.90
CA ALA A 1031 3.80 -39.51 8.25
C ALA A 1031 3.64 -39.68 9.78
N PRO A 1032 3.27 -38.63 10.53
CA PRO A 1032 3.07 -38.71 11.97
C PRO A 1032 1.69 -39.30 12.33
N CYS A 1033 1.50 -39.71 13.58
CA CYS A 1033 0.18 -39.92 14.17
C CYS A 1033 -0.26 -38.72 15.03
N ALA A 1034 -1.58 -38.60 15.28
CA ALA A 1034 -2.17 -37.52 16.07
C ALA A 1034 -1.47 -37.28 17.43
N THR A 1035 -1.09 -38.36 18.13
CA THR A 1035 -0.41 -38.32 19.43
C THR A 1035 1.04 -37.85 19.37
N GLU A 1036 1.74 -38.01 18.23
CA GLU A 1036 3.06 -37.40 18.04
C GLU A 1036 2.92 -35.89 17.86
N MET A 1037 2.00 -35.46 16.99
CA MET A 1037 1.74 -34.04 16.73
C MET A 1037 1.35 -33.31 18.01
N GLU A 1038 0.34 -33.81 18.72
CA GLU A 1038 -0.09 -33.28 20.01
C GLU A 1038 1.06 -33.27 21.03
N GLY A 1039 1.85 -34.34 21.08
CA GLY A 1039 2.98 -34.48 21.99
C GLY A 1039 4.14 -33.51 21.70
N ILE A 1040 4.43 -33.22 20.43
CA ILE A 1040 5.49 -32.28 20.02
C ILE A 1040 5.03 -30.84 20.23
N ILE A 1041 3.80 -30.49 19.80
CA ILE A 1041 3.22 -29.15 20.00
C ILE A 1041 3.20 -28.79 21.49
N LYS A 1042 2.79 -29.71 22.37
CA LYS A 1042 2.80 -29.52 23.84
C LYS A 1042 4.19 -29.52 24.47
N ARG A 1043 5.22 -30.06 23.81
CA ARG A 1043 6.63 -29.99 24.27
C ARG A 1043 7.31 -28.69 23.86
N GLU A 1044 7.00 -28.17 22.68
CA GLU A 1044 7.55 -26.91 22.17
C GLU A 1044 6.87 -25.71 22.86
N GLY A 1045 5.55 -25.75 23.04
CA GLY A 1045 4.83 -24.88 23.97
C GLY A 1045 4.49 -23.47 23.49
N SER A 1046 4.74 -23.12 22.22
CA SER A 1046 4.37 -21.81 21.67
C SER A 1046 2.89 -21.66 21.27
N PHE A 1047 2.11 -22.74 21.27
CA PHE A 1047 0.74 -22.76 20.75
C PHE A 1047 -0.25 -23.59 21.57
N SER A 1048 -1.43 -23.03 21.78
CA SER A 1048 -2.63 -23.76 22.17
C SER A 1048 -3.25 -24.48 20.96
N ILE A 1049 -3.73 -25.71 21.18
CA ILE A 1049 -4.49 -26.49 20.20
C ILE A 1049 -5.98 -26.20 20.38
N ASN A 1050 -6.61 -25.53 19.41
CA ASN A 1050 -8.07 -25.33 19.40
C ASN A 1050 -8.80 -26.58 18.87
N TYR A 1051 -8.25 -27.22 17.85
CA TYR A 1051 -8.86 -28.36 17.16
C TYR A 1051 -7.76 -29.27 16.59
N LEU A 1052 -7.94 -30.58 16.70
CA LEU A 1052 -7.05 -31.59 16.12
C LEU A 1052 -7.87 -32.86 15.84
N GLU A 1053 -8.06 -33.20 14.56
CA GLU A 1053 -8.86 -34.37 14.15
C GLU A 1053 -8.21 -35.10 12.97
N THR A 1054 -8.37 -36.43 12.92
CA THR A 1054 -7.95 -37.26 11.78
C THR A 1054 -9.15 -37.57 10.90
N LEU A 1055 -9.15 -37.08 9.68
CA LEU A 1055 -10.24 -37.21 8.72
C LEU A 1055 -9.86 -38.19 7.60
N GLU A 1056 -10.82 -39.00 7.14
CA GLU A 1056 -10.67 -39.82 5.94
C GLU A 1056 -11.11 -39.04 4.70
N VAL A 1057 -10.16 -38.74 3.80
CA VAL A 1057 -10.45 -38.09 2.52
C VAL A 1057 -10.61 -39.17 1.44
N VAL A 1058 -11.78 -39.19 0.79
CA VAL A 1058 -12.05 -40.06 -0.36
C VAL A 1058 -11.29 -39.54 -1.57
N ILE A 1059 -10.54 -40.43 -2.21
CA ILE A 1059 -9.66 -40.10 -3.34
C ILE A 1059 -10.34 -40.34 -4.69
N PHE A 1060 -11.02 -41.47 -4.83
CA PHE A 1060 -11.71 -41.87 -6.05
C PHE A 1060 -13.17 -42.20 -5.73
N HIS A 1061 -14.09 -41.58 -6.45
CA HIS A 1061 -15.41 -42.15 -6.69
C HIS A 1061 -15.34 -43.06 -7.92
N ALA A 1062 -16.12 -44.14 -7.94
CA ALA A 1062 -16.57 -44.71 -9.20
C ALA A 1062 -17.39 -43.65 -9.95
N ALA A 1063 -17.23 -43.56 -11.27
CA ALA A 1063 -17.61 -42.37 -12.03
C ALA A 1063 -19.09 -41.96 -11.90
N PRO A 1064 -19.41 -40.64 -11.84
CA PRO A 1064 -20.77 -40.16 -12.08
C PRO A 1064 -21.15 -40.36 -13.56
N GLU A 1065 -22.42 -40.68 -13.83
CA GLU A 1065 -22.87 -41.18 -15.14
C GLU A 1065 -22.90 -40.12 -16.27
N ASN A 1066 -22.73 -38.83 -15.95
CA ASN A 1066 -22.77 -37.75 -16.92
C ASN A 1066 -21.37 -37.42 -17.44
N GLY A 1067 -21.07 -37.90 -18.65
CA GLY A 1067 -19.73 -37.81 -19.22
C GLY A 1067 -19.38 -36.47 -19.84
N ASP A 1068 -18.13 -36.05 -19.60
CA ASP A 1068 -17.35 -35.28 -20.58
C ASP A 1068 -15.95 -35.91 -20.68
N HIS A 1069 -15.47 -36.07 -21.92
CA HIS A 1069 -14.08 -36.40 -22.30
C HIS A 1069 -13.32 -37.57 -21.63
N MET A 1070 -13.98 -38.60 -21.09
CA MET A 1070 -13.36 -39.93 -20.92
C MET A 1070 -13.54 -40.77 -22.20
N THR A 1071 -12.45 -41.36 -22.70
CA THR A 1071 -12.49 -42.13 -23.96
C THR A 1071 -13.13 -43.52 -23.76
N GLN A 1072 -14.12 -43.85 -24.59
CA GLN A 1072 -15.01 -45.01 -24.43
C GLN A 1072 -14.37 -46.39 -24.74
N ASN A 1073 -13.07 -46.57 -24.50
CA ASN A 1073 -12.34 -47.83 -24.67
C ASN A 1073 -11.21 -48.05 -23.62
N GLY A 1074 -11.16 -47.23 -22.55
CA GLY A 1074 -10.16 -47.37 -21.49
C GLY A 1074 -10.44 -48.54 -20.54
N ASN A 1075 -9.40 -49.30 -20.18
CA ASN A 1075 -9.45 -50.21 -19.03
C ASN A 1075 -9.19 -49.39 -17.76
N ALA A 1076 -10.21 -49.22 -16.92
CA ALA A 1076 -10.18 -48.32 -15.76
C ALA A 1076 -8.95 -48.50 -14.83
N LEU A 1077 -8.44 -49.73 -14.69
CA LEU A 1077 -7.22 -50.01 -13.92
C LEU A 1077 -5.98 -49.28 -14.48
N SER A 1078 -5.85 -49.22 -15.82
CA SER A 1078 -4.77 -48.49 -16.50
C SER A 1078 -4.97 -46.98 -16.41
N ASP A 1079 -6.21 -46.50 -16.40
CA ASP A 1079 -6.50 -45.07 -16.20
C ASP A 1079 -6.10 -44.62 -14.78
N THR A 1080 -6.45 -45.42 -13.75
CA THR A 1080 -6.00 -45.20 -12.36
C THR A 1080 -4.48 -45.28 -12.23
N ALA A 1081 -3.83 -46.31 -12.80
CA ALA A 1081 -2.38 -46.45 -12.73
C ALA A 1081 -1.63 -45.32 -13.45
N ARG A 1082 -2.14 -44.86 -14.61
CA ARG A 1082 -1.60 -43.71 -15.35
C ARG A 1082 -1.75 -42.41 -14.57
N PHE A 1083 -2.90 -42.17 -13.93
CA PHE A 1083 -3.08 -41.02 -13.05
C PHE A 1083 -2.09 -41.06 -11.88
N ILE A 1084 -2.05 -42.16 -11.12
CA ILE A 1084 -1.10 -42.31 -9.99
C ILE A 1084 0.35 -42.10 -10.48
N THR A 1085 0.72 -42.63 -11.66
CA THR A 1085 2.06 -42.43 -12.24
C THR A 1085 2.34 -40.97 -12.59
N ASN A 1086 1.47 -40.31 -13.36
CA ASN A 1086 1.68 -38.92 -13.80
C ASN A 1086 1.77 -37.95 -12.62
N SER A 1087 0.90 -38.14 -11.62
CA SER A 1087 0.82 -37.25 -10.48
C SER A 1087 1.92 -37.56 -9.43
N THR A 1088 2.36 -38.82 -9.34
CA THR A 1088 3.63 -39.18 -8.66
C THR A 1088 4.81 -38.48 -9.31
N ARG A 1089 4.92 -38.60 -10.64
CA ARG A 1089 6.00 -38.03 -11.44
C ARG A 1089 6.09 -36.52 -11.20
N ALA A 1090 4.96 -35.82 -11.23
CA ALA A 1090 4.87 -34.41 -10.92
C ALA A 1090 5.40 -34.01 -9.52
N ALA A 1091 5.38 -34.92 -8.54
CA ALA A 1091 5.83 -34.66 -7.17
C ALA A 1091 7.30 -35.06 -6.90
N VAL A 1092 7.81 -36.14 -7.51
CA VAL A 1092 9.15 -36.69 -7.16
C VAL A 1092 10.18 -36.73 -8.29
N GLU A 1093 9.82 -36.44 -9.55
CA GLU A 1093 10.72 -36.56 -10.69
C GLU A 1093 11.98 -35.71 -10.56
N SER A 1094 11.88 -34.43 -10.15
CA SER A 1094 13.07 -33.57 -10.02
C SER A 1094 14.06 -34.12 -8.98
N MET A 1095 13.56 -34.66 -7.87
CA MET A 1095 14.36 -35.26 -6.81
C MET A 1095 15.06 -36.53 -7.32
N PHE A 1096 14.33 -37.41 -8.01
CA PHE A 1096 14.89 -38.65 -8.59
C PHE A 1096 15.92 -38.32 -9.69
N ALA A 1097 15.61 -37.41 -10.61
CA ALA A 1097 16.52 -36.96 -11.67
C ALA A 1097 17.81 -36.34 -11.11
N SER A 1098 17.74 -35.62 -9.98
CA SER A 1098 18.91 -35.01 -9.34
C SER A 1098 19.92 -36.00 -8.74
N HIS A 1099 19.51 -37.26 -8.53
CA HIS A 1099 20.32 -38.30 -7.89
C HIS A 1099 20.62 -39.49 -8.80
N PHE A 1100 19.67 -39.90 -9.64
CA PHE A 1100 19.81 -41.02 -10.56
C PHE A 1100 20.10 -40.60 -12.02
N GLY A 1101 19.96 -39.31 -12.36
CA GLY A 1101 20.06 -38.77 -13.72
C GLY A 1101 18.70 -38.61 -14.40
N GLY A 1102 18.55 -37.57 -15.22
CA GLY A 1102 17.30 -37.28 -15.93
C GLY A 1102 16.94 -38.32 -17.00
N ASP A 1103 17.95 -38.87 -17.69
CA ASP A 1103 17.78 -39.73 -18.86
C ASP A 1103 17.02 -41.04 -18.59
N ILE A 1104 16.93 -41.47 -17.33
CA ILE A 1104 16.22 -42.71 -16.94
C ILE A 1104 14.78 -42.47 -16.46
N MET A 1105 14.34 -41.22 -16.29
CA MET A 1105 13.05 -40.91 -15.65
C MET A 1105 11.85 -41.48 -16.42
N ASP A 1106 11.86 -41.39 -17.75
CA ASP A 1106 10.79 -41.95 -18.58
C ASP A 1106 10.66 -43.47 -18.43
N ASP A 1107 11.78 -44.20 -18.38
CA ASP A 1107 11.77 -45.66 -18.18
C ASP A 1107 11.36 -46.04 -16.75
N PHE A 1108 11.84 -45.31 -15.74
CA PHE A 1108 11.41 -45.48 -14.35
C PHE A 1108 9.89 -45.32 -14.20
N PHE A 1109 9.31 -44.22 -14.71
CA PHE A 1109 7.87 -44.00 -14.60
C PHE A 1109 7.04 -44.94 -15.49
N LEU A 1110 7.57 -45.38 -16.64
CA LEU A 1110 6.93 -46.42 -17.46
C LEU A 1110 6.88 -47.78 -16.75
N ARG A 1111 7.96 -48.19 -16.07
CA ARG A 1111 8.01 -49.41 -15.24
C ARG A 1111 7.11 -49.27 -14.02
N TYR A 1112 7.13 -48.13 -13.34
CA TYR A 1112 6.29 -47.85 -12.19
C TYR A 1112 4.79 -47.95 -12.55
N ARG A 1113 4.36 -47.46 -13.72
CA ARG A 1113 2.99 -47.65 -14.22
C ARG A 1113 2.63 -49.13 -14.39
N LYS A 1114 3.51 -49.92 -15.03
CA LYS A 1114 3.28 -51.38 -15.20
C LYS A 1114 3.15 -52.08 -13.84
N ALA A 1115 4.04 -51.77 -12.89
CA ALA A 1115 4.02 -52.36 -11.56
C ALA A 1115 2.76 -51.98 -10.73
N LEU A 1116 2.13 -50.84 -11.03
CA LEU A 1116 0.80 -50.48 -10.51
C LEU A 1116 -0.34 -51.25 -11.20
N GLU A 1117 -0.28 -51.41 -12.52
CA GLU A 1117 -1.24 -52.20 -13.31
C GLU A 1117 -1.22 -53.68 -12.91
N GLU A 1118 -0.03 -54.25 -12.70
CA GLU A 1118 0.18 -55.65 -12.30
C GLU A 1118 -0.28 -55.92 -10.85
N LYS A 1119 -0.23 -54.94 -9.95
CA LYS A 1119 -0.64 -55.10 -8.55
C LYS A 1119 -2.16 -55.22 -8.32
N HIS A 1120 -3.00 -55.11 -9.35
CA HIS A 1120 -4.45 -55.33 -9.27
C HIS A 1120 -5.14 -54.55 -8.14
N LEU A 1121 -4.83 -53.25 -8.03
CA LEU A 1121 -5.37 -52.36 -7.00
C LEU A 1121 -6.92 -52.36 -6.99
N PRO A 1122 -7.58 -52.63 -5.84
CA PRO A 1122 -9.03 -52.69 -5.78
C PRO A 1122 -9.64 -51.28 -5.95
N ILE A 1123 -10.45 -51.10 -7.01
CA ILE A 1123 -11.05 -49.82 -7.41
C ILE A 1123 -12.28 -49.46 -6.53
N LYS A 1124 -12.24 -49.74 -5.22
CA LYS A 1124 -13.29 -49.40 -4.24
C LYS A 1124 -12.75 -48.42 -3.21
N GLU A 1125 -13.42 -47.25 -3.10
CA GLU A 1125 -13.22 -46.19 -2.11
C GLU A 1125 -11.87 -46.21 -1.37
N SER A 1126 -10.81 -45.82 -2.06
CA SER A 1126 -9.52 -45.59 -1.43
C SER A 1126 -9.58 -44.31 -0.59
N LYS A 1127 -9.27 -44.41 0.71
CA LYS A 1127 -9.39 -43.31 1.68
C LYS A 1127 -8.10 -43.05 2.44
N MET A 1128 -7.61 -41.82 2.35
CA MET A 1128 -6.38 -41.37 2.99
C MET A 1128 -6.67 -40.61 4.28
N SER A 1129 -5.99 -41.00 5.35
CA SER A 1129 -6.00 -40.27 6.61
C SER A 1129 -5.17 -38.99 6.51
N ASN A 1130 -5.83 -37.86 6.78
CA ASN A 1130 -5.18 -36.56 6.89
C ASN A 1130 -5.52 -35.96 8.26
N LEU A 1131 -4.53 -35.34 8.90
CA LEU A 1131 -4.72 -34.63 10.15
C LEU A 1131 -5.05 -33.16 9.84
N VAL A 1132 -6.10 -32.63 10.46
CA VAL A 1132 -6.43 -31.19 10.45
C VAL A 1132 -6.16 -30.65 11.84
N ILE A 1133 -5.38 -29.57 11.95
CA ILE A 1133 -5.03 -28.92 13.21
C ILE A 1133 -5.34 -27.41 13.11
N SER A 1134 -5.99 -26.86 14.12
CA SER A 1134 -6.13 -25.41 14.33
C SER A 1134 -5.35 -25.01 15.58
N LEU A 1135 -4.40 -24.09 15.42
CA LEU A 1135 -3.48 -23.62 16.45
C LEU A 1135 -3.63 -22.12 16.69
N VAL A 1136 -3.34 -21.70 17.92
CA VAL A 1136 -3.41 -20.30 18.38
C VAL A 1136 -2.08 -19.92 19.01
N ARG A 1137 -1.49 -18.79 18.62
CA ARG A 1137 -0.30 -18.28 19.34
C ARG A 1137 -0.72 -17.75 20.70
N ASP A 1138 -0.13 -18.31 21.75
CA ASP A 1138 -0.34 -17.90 23.14
C ASP A 1138 0.33 -16.53 23.47
N PRO A 1139 -0.09 -15.85 24.56
CA PRO A 1139 0.33 -14.47 24.91
C PRO A 1139 1.82 -14.24 25.28
#